data_AF-A0AA86SJJ7-F1
#
_entry.id   AF-A0AA86SJJ7-F1
#
_cell.length_a   1.000
_cell.length_b   1.000
_cell.length_c   1.000
_cell.angle_alpha   90.00
_cell.angle_beta   90.00
_cell.angle_gamma   90.00
#
_symmetry.space_group_name_H-M   'P 1'
#
loop_
_entity.id
_entity.type
_entity.pdbx_description
1 polymer ?
#
loop_
_entity_poly.entity_id
_entity_poly.type
_entity_poly.pdbx_seq_one_letter_code
_entity_poly.pdbx_strand_id
1 'polypeptide(L)'
;MEAPLGGSGSGPERDKSTTPPSASPISVVSACWKDFELEKEKSVLDEQGLRIAENQENSQKNRRKLAENTRDFKKASPEDKLSLFNSLLKGYQEEVDNLTKRAKFGENAFLNIYQKLYEAPDPYPVLASIAEQDLKLSELESENRKMKVELEEFRTEATHLKNQQATIRRLEERNRQLEQQMEEKVKEIVEIKQRSLAEENQKTMEVLKERYMFVVFLPLPMWTIERRSDRERSGNVSISFLFSVSGGESMFVSSVSDIRNYPSFSTFKYDIPGEQALQDQLQHAKDSVSNMQKLHEIAQNQLFELRAQSEEERAAKQSEVSLLMDEVERAQTRLLSLEREKVMIKFKITKALGVLRSQLQTANEDTETKNSDSFDSTSALENSLNAKEKQISELNTELHNIETTLSNERDEHINDVKKLTAMLNEKEAALEEMKRELQARPTEKTVDDLRKKVKILQVVLLFSVFIILVSSCNFTIYVTTCELYMQAVGYNSIEAEDWEMATSAEELSKMEFLLLDKNRKMEHELTQMKVTLSEKTSLLETAEQKIAELTTKVNEQQKLIQKLEDDILKGYNSISKDRKGNFLDDWDLSEAGGGEASEHTDQRQISLDQDQSSMLKVICNQRDRFRNRLRETEEEIRQLKEKIGVLTVELEKSKADNVKLYGKIRYVQDYNIEKVVSRGSKKYAEDLESGFTSDVESKYKKIYEDDINPFAAFSKKERDQRYKELGFRDRITLSSGRFLLGNKYARTFAFFYTIGLHILVFTCLYRMSALSYLSNGPEEFLVGEKNVDLPRGL
;
A
#
# COMPACT_ATOMS: atom_id res chain seq x y z
N MET A 1 -60.88 39.30 -6.36
CA MET A 1 -60.37 38.67 -5.13
C MET A 1 -58.87 38.68 -5.27
N GLU A 2 -58.23 39.60 -4.54
CA GLU A 2 -56.78 39.86 -4.42
C GLU A 2 -55.96 40.12 -5.69
N ALA A 3 -54.82 40.80 -5.51
CA ALA A 3 -54.14 41.60 -6.54
C ALA A 3 -52.66 41.21 -6.72
N PRO A 4 -52.04 41.53 -7.88
CA PRO A 4 -50.63 41.25 -8.15
C PRO A 4 -49.70 42.45 -7.87
N LEU A 5 -48.54 42.18 -7.27
CA LEU A 5 -47.36 43.05 -7.16
C LEU A 5 -46.13 42.13 -7.15
N GLY A 6 -44.97 42.44 -7.74
CA GLY A 6 -44.53 43.54 -8.59
C GLY A 6 -43.10 43.22 -9.08
N GLY A 7 -42.68 43.72 -10.25
CA GLY A 7 -41.41 43.32 -10.89
C GLY A 7 -40.24 44.31 -10.73
N SER A 8 -39.20 44.11 -11.56
CA SER A 8 -37.93 44.86 -11.63
C SER A 8 -36.86 44.45 -10.60
N GLY A 9 -35.56 44.36 -10.93
CA GLY A 9 -34.88 44.71 -12.19
C GLY A 9 -33.47 44.11 -12.28
N SER A 10 -32.82 44.29 -13.44
CA SER A 10 -31.63 43.56 -13.87
C SER A 10 -30.28 44.29 -13.64
N GLY A 11 -29.29 43.55 -13.11
CA GLY A 11 -27.84 43.78 -13.34
C GLY A 11 -27.13 44.79 -12.43
N PRO A 12 -25.77 44.84 -12.46
CA PRO A 12 -24.86 44.04 -13.28
C PRO A 12 -23.97 43.07 -12.46
N GLU A 13 -23.47 42.02 -13.11
CA GLU A 13 -22.27 41.32 -12.63
C GLU A 13 -21.10 42.32 -12.63
N ARG A 14 -20.35 42.41 -11.53
CA ARG A 14 -19.04 43.09 -11.49
C ARG A 14 -17.93 42.07 -11.37
N ASP A 15 -16.93 42.27 -12.22
CA ASP A 15 -15.73 41.49 -12.37
C ASP A 15 -15.13 41.02 -11.04
N LYS A 16 -14.84 39.70 -10.95
CA LYS A 16 -13.93 39.15 -9.95
C LYS A 16 -12.51 39.58 -10.30
N SER A 17 -12.09 40.73 -9.77
CA SER A 17 -10.72 41.20 -9.85
C SER A 17 -9.77 40.31 -9.04
N THR A 18 -8.90 39.60 -9.76
CA THR A 18 -7.49 39.34 -9.39
C THR A 18 -7.21 38.83 -7.97
N THR A 19 -7.25 37.51 -7.77
CA THR A 19 -6.78 36.85 -6.53
C THR A 19 -5.27 36.52 -6.60
N PRO A 20 -4.43 36.97 -5.64
CA PRO A 20 -3.10 36.43 -5.39
C PRO A 20 -3.16 35.07 -4.65
N PRO A 21 -2.05 34.32 -4.46
CA PRO A 21 -2.13 32.87 -4.27
C PRO A 21 -2.64 32.40 -2.90
N SER A 22 -3.72 31.62 -2.94
CA SER A 22 -4.08 30.47 -2.07
C SER A 22 -3.60 30.45 -0.61
N ALA A 23 -3.97 31.46 0.19
CA ALA A 23 -4.28 31.22 1.60
C ALA A 23 -5.69 30.59 1.70
N SER A 24 -5.92 29.64 2.61
CA SER A 24 -7.27 29.10 2.80
C SER A 24 -8.17 30.16 3.45
N PRO A 25 -9.49 30.16 3.20
CA PRO A 25 -10.41 31.09 3.88
C PRO A 25 -10.27 31.02 5.42
N ILE A 26 -10.03 29.80 5.94
CA ILE A 26 -9.71 29.53 7.34
C ILE A 26 -8.44 30.28 7.78
N SER A 27 -7.33 30.20 7.03
CA SER A 27 -6.09 30.88 7.44
C SER A 27 -6.17 32.40 7.33
N VAL A 28 -6.92 32.94 6.36
CA VAL A 28 -7.12 34.40 6.23
C VAL A 28 -7.93 34.96 7.40
N VAL A 29 -9.06 34.32 7.73
CA VAL A 29 -9.89 34.71 8.90
C VAL A 29 -9.12 34.49 10.20
N SER A 30 -8.45 33.35 10.37
CA SER A 30 -7.66 33.05 11.57
C SER A 30 -6.52 34.04 11.78
N ALA A 31 -5.78 34.42 10.73
CA ALA A 31 -4.74 35.44 10.81
C ALA A 31 -5.31 36.81 11.19
N CYS A 32 -6.39 37.25 10.54
CA CYS A 32 -6.98 38.56 10.84
C CYS A 32 -7.51 38.64 12.28
N TRP A 33 -8.23 37.62 12.77
CA TRP A 33 -8.73 37.62 14.16
C TRP A 33 -7.63 37.41 15.21
N LYS A 34 -6.50 36.81 14.83
CA LYS A 34 -5.29 36.74 15.67
C LYS A 34 -4.61 38.11 15.77
N ASP A 35 -4.43 38.79 14.64
CA ASP A 35 -3.78 40.11 14.56
C ASP A 35 -4.67 41.24 15.15
N PHE A 36 -6.00 41.07 15.10
CA PHE A 36 -6.97 41.94 15.78
C PHE A 36 -6.84 41.88 17.31
N GLU A 37 -6.35 40.76 17.86
CA GLU A 37 -5.96 40.60 19.28
C GLU A 37 -7.05 41.11 20.25
N LEU A 38 -8.29 40.59 20.11
CA LEU A 38 -9.52 41.10 20.74
C LEU A 38 -9.39 41.48 22.22
N GLU A 39 -8.67 40.70 23.03
CA GLU A 39 -8.52 40.97 24.47
C GLU A 39 -7.70 42.25 24.76
N LYS A 40 -6.74 42.59 23.89
CA LYS A 40 -5.94 43.81 23.98
C LYS A 40 -6.72 45.02 23.50
N GLU A 41 -7.45 44.92 22.38
CA GLU A 41 -8.35 45.99 21.94
C GLU A 41 -9.44 46.26 22.97
N LYS A 42 -9.97 45.22 23.63
CA LYS A 42 -10.87 45.34 24.77
C LYS A 42 -10.21 46.07 25.96
N SER A 43 -8.96 45.78 26.30
CA SER A 43 -8.24 46.55 27.34
C SER A 43 -8.03 48.02 26.96
N VAL A 44 -7.77 48.31 25.68
CA VAL A 44 -7.68 49.70 25.18
C VAL A 44 -9.04 50.39 25.23
N LEU A 45 -10.11 49.67 24.93
CA LEU A 45 -11.49 50.14 25.02
C LEU A 45 -11.92 50.45 26.46
N ASP A 46 -11.56 49.59 27.41
CA ASP A 46 -11.82 49.82 28.84
C ASP A 46 -11.09 51.08 29.33
N GLU A 47 -9.84 51.30 28.91
CA GLU A 47 -9.09 52.53 29.23
C GLU A 47 -9.73 53.77 28.57
N GLN A 48 -10.14 53.69 27.31
CA GLN A 48 -10.85 54.78 26.62
C GLN A 48 -12.19 55.08 27.29
N GLY A 49 -12.94 54.07 27.71
CA GLY A 49 -14.20 54.19 28.44
C GLY A 49 -14.02 54.89 29.80
N LEU A 50 -13.00 54.51 30.57
CA LEU A 50 -12.62 55.18 31.81
C LEU A 50 -12.28 56.66 31.58
N ARG A 51 -11.48 56.97 30.54
CA ARG A 51 -11.14 58.36 30.16
C ARG A 51 -12.37 59.15 29.70
N ILE A 52 -13.35 58.53 29.04
CA ILE A 52 -14.62 59.19 28.67
C ILE A 52 -15.42 59.53 29.94
N ALA A 53 -15.54 58.59 30.88
CA ALA A 53 -16.23 58.81 32.15
C ALA A 53 -15.57 59.92 32.99
N GLU A 54 -14.24 59.92 33.10
CA GLU A 54 -13.48 60.97 33.80
C GLU A 54 -13.69 62.35 33.14
N ASN A 55 -13.61 62.44 31.80
CA ASN A 55 -13.86 63.68 31.07
C ASN A 55 -15.32 64.17 31.20
N GLN A 56 -16.28 63.26 31.39
CA GLN A 56 -17.67 63.60 31.67
C GLN A 56 -17.83 64.13 33.10
N GLU A 57 -17.17 63.53 34.09
CA GLU A 57 -17.19 64.01 35.48
C GLU A 57 -16.49 65.38 35.62
N ASN A 58 -15.33 65.55 34.99
CA ASN A 58 -14.58 66.81 35.01
C ASN A 58 -15.36 67.97 34.38
N SER A 59 -16.06 67.74 33.26
CA SER A 59 -16.96 68.74 32.67
C SER A 59 -18.22 69.01 33.53
N GLN A 60 -18.67 68.07 34.36
CA GLN A 60 -19.70 68.38 35.37
C GLN A 60 -19.13 69.25 36.50
N LYS A 61 -17.94 68.95 37.01
CA LYS A 61 -17.23 69.75 38.03
C LYS A 61 -16.97 71.17 37.53
N ASN A 62 -16.46 71.33 36.31
CA ASN A 62 -16.18 72.63 35.70
C ASN A 62 -17.44 73.46 35.46
N ARG A 63 -18.53 72.87 34.95
CA ARG A 63 -19.80 73.58 34.80
C ARG A 63 -20.37 74.08 36.14
N ARG A 64 -20.22 73.31 37.23
CA ARG A 64 -20.60 73.77 38.58
C ARG A 64 -19.75 74.97 39.02
N LYS A 65 -18.42 74.89 38.89
CA LYS A 65 -17.49 76.00 39.19
C LYS A 65 -17.80 77.26 38.37
N LEU A 66 -18.11 77.12 37.08
CA LEU A 66 -18.47 78.25 36.21
C LEU A 66 -19.80 78.90 36.63
N ALA A 67 -20.80 78.10 37.04
CA ALA A 67 -22.05 78.64 37.57
C ALA A 67 -21.84 79.41 38.88
N GLU A 68 -20.96 78.93 39.76
CA GLU A 68 -20.57 79.61 41.00
C GLU A 68 -19.80 80.92 40.71
N ASN A 69 -18.75 80.87 39.90
CA ASN A 69 -17.99 82.06 39.49
C ASN A 69 -18.88 83.11 38.79
N THR A 70 -19.86 82.68 37.99
CA THR A 70 -20.83 83.58 37.35
C THR A 70 -21.79 84.21 38.36
N ARG A 71 -22.24 83.45 39.36
CA ARG A 71 -23.08 83.95 40.47
C ARG A 71 -22.32 84.96 41.31
N ASP A 72 -21.04 84.72 41.56
CA ASP A 72 -20.25 85.54 42.46
C ASP A 72 -19.73 86.80 41.75
N PHE A 73 -19.44 86.73 40.43
CA PHE A 73 -19.28 87.90 39.55
C PHE A 73 -20.52 88.82 39.54
N LYS A 74 -21.75 88.25 39.54
CA LYS A 74 -22.98 89.05 39.64
C LYS A 74 -23.09 89.81 40.97
N LYS A 75 -22.56 89.26 42.06
CA LYS A 75 -22.59 89.85 43.42
C LYS A 75 -21.46 90.85 43.70
N ALA A 76 -20.37 90.80 42.94
CA ALA A 76 -19.18 91.63 43.14
C ALA A 76 -19.45 93.15 42.96
N SER A 77 -18.57 93.96 43.55
CA SER A 77 -18.60 95.43 43.41
C SER A 77 -18.25 95.87 41.97
N PRO A 78 -18.51 97.14 41.57
CA PRO A 78 -18.12 97.63 40.25
C PRO A 78 -16.62 97.55 39.97
N GLU A 79 -15.79 97.70 41.00
CA GLU A 79 -14.33 97.67 40.93
C GLU A 79 -13.81 96.22 40.83
N ASP A 80 -14.38 95.30 41.63
CA ASP A 80 -14.03 93.87 41.61
C ASP A 80 -14.51 93.14 40.35
N LYS A 81 -15.57 93.63 39.68
CA LYS A 81 -16.04 93.03 38.42
C LYS A 81 -14.97 93.07 37.33
N LEU A 82 -14.16 94.12 37.25
CA LEU A 82 -13.11 94.24 36.24
C LEU A 82 -11.99 93.19 36.41
N SER A 83 -11.66 92.80 37.65
CA SER A 83 -10.68 91.75 37.92
C SER A 83 -11.27 90.35 37.69
N LEU A 84 -12.50 90.11 38.15
CA LEU A 84 -13.19 88.83 38.01
C LEU A 84 -13.60 88.51 36.56
N PHE A 85 -13.91 89.50 35.73
CA PHE A 85 -14.36 89.31 34.35
C PHE A 85 -13.34 88.52 33.50
N ASN A 86 -12.05 88.88 33.58
CA ASN A 86 -10.99 88.21 32.83
C ASN A 86 -10.83 86.74 33.24
N SER A 87 -10.96 86.44 34.54
CA SER A 87 -10.93 85.06 35.07
C SER A 87 -12.16 84.26 34.60
N LEU A 88 -13.34 84.86 34.65
CA LEU A 88 -14.59 84.21 34.23
C LEU A 88 -14.62 83.92 32.72
N LEU A 89 -14.21 84.89 31.89
CA LEU A 89 -14.12 84.73 30.44
C LEU A 89 -13.14 83.61 30.07
N LYS A 90 -11.96 83.58 30.72
CA LYS A 90 -10.97 82.53 30.51
C LYS A 90 -11.49 81.14 30.92
N GLY A 91 -12.19 81.04 32.06
CA GLY A 91 -12.81 79.77 32.47
C GLY A 91 -13.88 79.27 31.49
N TYR A 92 -14.68 80.17 30.90
CA TYR A 92 -15.64 79.79 29.86
C TYR A 92 -14.94 79.31 28.58
N GLN A 93 -13.87 79.99 28.14
CA GLN A 93 -13.06 79.56 27.01
C GLN A 93 -12.44 78.17 27.24
N GLU A 94 -11.83 77.95 28.42
CA GLU A 94 -11.22 76.68 28.80
C GLU A 94 -12.23 75.51 28.80
N GLU A 95 -13.47 75.71 29.28
CA GLU A 95 -14.49 74.65 29.21
C GLU A 95 -14.99 74.40 27.78
N VAL A 96 -15.10 75.43 26.91
CA VAL A 96 -15.42 75.23 25.49
C VAL A 96 -14.33 74.44 24.76
N ASP A 97 -13.06 74.75 25.04
CA ASP A 97 -11.92 74.02 24.49
C ASP A 97 -11.88 72.57 25.01
N ASN A 98 -12.18 72.35 26.29
CA ASN A 98 -12.25 71.01 26.90
C ASN A 98 -13.44 70.19 26.38
N LEU A 99 -14.60 70.80 26.15
CA LEU A 99 -15.74 70.15 25.49
C LEU A 99 -15.39 69.72 24.06
N THR A 100 -14.69 70.57 23.31
CA THR A 100 -14.21 70.28 21.95
C THR A 100 -13.20 69.13 21.95
N LYS A 101 -12.26 69.11 22.90
CA LYS A 101 -11.29 68.01 23.08
C LYS A 101 -12.00 66.69 23.43
N ARG A 102 -13.02 66.72 24.32
CA ARG A 102 -13.79 65.52 24.68
C ARG A 102 -14.58 64.96 23.50
N ALA A 103 -15.23 65.81 22.71
CA ALA A 103 -15.96 65.40 21.51
C ALA A 103 -15.02 64.68 20.53
N LYS A 104 -13.90 65.32 20.16
CA LYS A 104 -12.87 64.72 19.30
C LYS A 104 -12.28 63.43 19.86
N PHE A 105 -12.11 63.32 21.18
CA PHE A 105 -11.62 62.09 21.80
C PHE A 105 -12.62 60.93 21.65
N GLY A 106 -13.91 61.18 21.91
CA GLY A 106 -14.96 60.17 21.75
C GLY A 106 -15.20 59.77 20.29
N GLU A 107 -15.17 60.73 19.37
CA GLU A 107 -15.28 60.50 17.92
C GLU A 107 -14.10 59.66 17.41
N ASN A 108 -12.87 60.01 17.76
CA ASN A 108 -11.68 59.25 17.37
C ASN A 108 -11.65 57.84 17.98
N ALA A 109 -12.07 57.68 19.24
CA ALA A 109 -12.21 56.37 19.88
C ALA A 109 -13.18 55.48 19.08
N PHE A 110 -14.40 55.99 18.82
CA PHE A 110 -15.41 55.29 18.03
C PHE A 110 -14.93 54.90 16.64
N LEU A 111 -14.37 55.84 15.89
CA LEU A 111 -13.94 55.61 14.50
C LEU A 111 -12.79 54.61 14.40
N ASN A 112 -11.87 54.58 15.36
CA ASN A 112 -10.76 53.62 15.42
C ASN A 112 -11.28 52.17 15.52
N ILE A 113 -12.24 51.92 16.42
CA ILE A 113 -12.87 50.60 16.58
C ILE A 113 -13.68 50.24 15.33
N TYR A 114 -14.49 51.19 14.83
CA TYR A 114 -15.35 50.98 13.67
C TYR A 114 -14.53 50.60 12.44
N GLN A 115 -13.41 51.27 12.18
CA GLN A 115 -12.52 50.93 11.07
C GLN A 115 -11.95 49.52 11.21
N LYS A 116 -11.40 49.16 12.39
CA LYS A 116 -10.86 47.80 12.63
C LYS A 116 -11.91 46.70 12.47
N LEU A 117 -13.14 46.94 12.94
CA LEU A 117 -14.25 45.98 12.80
C LEU A 117 -14.81 45.91 11.37
N TYR A 118 -14.73 47.01 10.61
CA TYR A 118 -15.15 47.05 9.20
C TYR A 118 -14.16 46.33 8.28
N GLU A 119 -12.87 46.38 8.61
CA GLU A 119 -11.80 45.67 7.90
C GLU A 119 -11.73 44.17 8.28
N ALA A 120 -12.34 43.76 9.39
CA ALA A 120 -12.35 42.36 9.85
C ALA A 120 -13.32 41.48 9.03
N PRO A 121 -12.89 40.31 8.51
CA PRO A 121 -13.75 39.39 7.79
C PRO A 121 -14.66 38.61 8.75
N ASP A 122 -15.89 38.35 8.33
CA ASP A 122 -16.88 37.57 9.10
C ASP A 122 -16.35 36.15 9.40
N PRO A 123 -16.23 35.75 10.68
CA PRO A 123 -15.78 34.42 11.06
C PRO A 123 -16.86 33.33 10.89
N TYR A 124 -18.15 33.67 10.81
CA TYR A 124 -19.23 32.68 10.82
C TYR A 124 -19.19 31.68 9.65
N PRO A 125 -18.98 32.07 8.38
CA PRO A 125 -18.90 31.14 7.25
C PRO A 125 -17.73 30.15 7.37
N VAL A 126 -16.61 30.61 7.95
CA VAL A 126 -15.43 29.78 8.20
C VAL A 126 -15.69 28.78 9.31
N LEU A 127 -16.30 29.22 10.43
CA LEU A 127 -16.66 28.33 11.54
C LEU A 127 -17.73 27.30 11.14
N ALA A 128 -18.70 27.68 10.31
CA ALA A 128 -19.68 26.75 9.74
C ALA A 128 -19.00 25.70 8.85
N SER A 129 -18.10 26.11 7.96
CA SER A 129 -17.33 25.17 7.12
C SER A 129 -16.41 24.26 7.94
N ILE A 130 -15.88 24.70 9.07
CA ILE A 130 -15.09 23.85 9.98
C ILE A 130 -16.00 22.83 10.67
N ALA A 131 -17.17 23.24 11.17
CA ALA A 131 -18.13 22.33 11.80
C ALA A 131 -18.63 21.24 10.83
N GLU A 132 -18.86 21.57 9.56
CA GLU A 132 -19.17 20.59 8.51
C GLU A 132 -18.00 19.63 8.22
N GLN A 133 -16.76 20.14 8.24
CA GLN A 133 -15.55 19.32 8.07
C GLN A 133 -15.31 18.38 9.25
N ASP A 134 -15.55 18.82 10.50
CA ASP A 134 -15.44 18.02 11.71
C ASP A 134 -16.48 16.88 11.74
N LEU A 135 -17.72 17.15 11.32
CA LEU A 135 -18.74 16.11 11.14
C LEU A 135 -18.28 15.06 10.13
N LYS A 136 -17.77 15.49 8.97
CA LYS A 136 -17.27 14.60 7.92
C LYS A 136 -16.03 13.81 8.35
N LEU A 137 -15.14 14.40 9.15
CA LEU A 137 -14.01 13.71 9.77
C LEU A 137 -14.48 12.62 10.73
N SER A 138 -15.49 12.91 11.56
CA SER A 138 -16.08 11.94 12.49
C SER A 138 -16.74 10.76 11.76
N GLU A 139 -17.46 11.02 10.66
CA GLU A 139 -18.02 9.97 9.80
C GLU A 139 -16.92 9.08 9.19
N LEU A 140 -15.90 9.69 8.58
CA LEU A 140 -14.75 8.97 7.99
C LEU A 140 -13.95 8.18 9.05
N GLU A 141 -13.78 8.71 10.27
CA GLU A 141 -13.18 7.97 11.38
C GLU A 141 -14.03 6.74 11.75
N SER A 142 -15.35 6.87 11.77
CA SER A 142 -16.25 5.76 12.09
C SER A 142 -16.18 4.65 11.03
N GLU A 143 -16.07 5.03 9.75
CA GLU A 143 -15.91 4.11 8.62
C GLU A 143 -14.53 3.44 8.64
N ASN A 144 -13.47 4.20 8.94
CA ASN A 144 -12.12 3.67 9.12
C ASN A 144 -12.03 2.68 10.29
N ARG A 145 -12.80 2.88 11.36
CA ARG A 145 -12.94 1.92 12.47
C ARG A 145 -13.68 0.66 12.03
N LYS A 146 -14.78 0.76 11.27
CA LYS A 146 -15.52 -0.40 10.71
C LYS A 146 -14.64 -1.25 9.80
N MET A 147 -13.99 -0.63 8.80
CA MET A 147 -13.07 -1.34 7.90
C MET A 147 -11.92 -2.02 8.65
N LYS A 148 -11.43 -1.46 9.76
CA LYS A 148 -10.42 -2.11 10.62
C LYS A 148 -10.95 -3.32 11.37
N VAL A 149 -12.21 -3.31 11.80
CA VAL A 149 -12.87 -4.47 12.42
C VAL A 149 -13.06 -5.57 11.38
N GLU A 150 -13.64 -5.25 10.22
CA GLU A 150 -13.84 -6.19 9.11
C GLU A 150 -12.52 -6.83 8.65
N LEU A 151 -11.44 -6.04 8.53
CA LEU A 151 -10.10 -6.56 8.20
C LEU A 151 -9.54 -7.51 9.26
N GLU A 152 -9.85 -7.30 10.54
CA GLU A 152 -9.41 -8.18 11.62
C GLU A 152 -10.29 -9.44 11.70
N GLU A 153 -11.59 -9.33 11.44
CA GLU A 153 -12.51 -10.47 11.27
C GLU A 153 -12.01 -11.38 10.13
N PHE A 154 -11.78 -10.84 8.92
CA PHE A 154 -11.20 -11.60 7.80
C PHE A 154 -9.83 -12.22 8.12
N ARG A 155 -9.00 -11.57 8.95
CA ARG A 155 -7.75 -12.18 9.44
C ARG A 155 -8.02 -13.38 10.35
N THR A 156 -8.96 -13.26 11.30
CA THR A 156 -9.31 -14.40 12.17
C THR A 156 -9.86 -15.57 11.35
N GLU A 157 -10.75 -15.31 10.37
CA GLU A 157 -11.25 -16.31 9.42
C GLU A 157 -10.11 -16.98 8.64
N ALA A 158 -9.18 -16.19 8.07
CA ALA A 158 -8.03 -16.73 7.36
C ALA A 158 -7.14 -17.61 8.27
N THR A 159 -6.97 -17.28 9.56
CA THR A 159 -6.29 -18.17 10.51
C THR A 159 -7.07 -19.43 10.83
N HIS A 160 -8.40 -19.35 10.91
CA HIS A 160 -9.29 -20.48 11.14
C HIS A 160 -9.25 -21.45 9.95
N LEU A 161 -9.39 -20.96 8.72
CA LEU A 161 -9.24 -21.72 7.48
C LEU A 161 -7.85 -22.39 7.39
N LYS A 162 -6.77 -21.68 7.74
CA LYS A 162 -5.41 -22.28 7.79
C LYS A 162 -5.31 -23.42 8.81
N ASN A 163 -5.97 -23.31 9.96
CA ASN A 163 -6.01 -24.37 10.97
C ASN A 163 -6.89 -25.56 10.51
N GLN A 164 -8.04 -25.32 9.88
CA GLN A 164 -8.86 -26.35 9.25
C GLN A 164 -8.10 -27.10 8.16
N GLN A 165 -7.38 -26.40 7.29
CA GLN A 165 -6.58 -27.01 6.23
C GLN A 165 -5.41 -27.85 6.78
N ALA A 166 -4.84 -27.48 7.93
CA ALA A 166 -3.87 -28.33 8.64
C ALA A 166 -4.52 -29.61 9.21
N THR A 167 -5.78 -29.55 9.66
CA THR A 167 -6.55 -30.73 10.08
C THR A 167 -6.90 -31.63 8.90
N ILE A 168 -7.33 -31.06 7.77
CA ILE A 168 -7.61 -31.81 6.53
C ILE A 168 -6.37 -32.60 6.10
N ARG A 169 -5.19 -31.97 6.02
CA ARG A 169 -3.94 -32.66 5.68
C ARG A 169 -3.59 -33.83 6.60
N ARG A 170 -3.89 -33.73 7.91
CA ARG A 170 -3.68 -34.85 8.85
C ARG A 170 -4.66 -36.00 8.62
N LEU A 171 -5.90 -35.68 8.23
CA LEU A 171 -6.92 -36.69 7.89
C LEU A 171 -6.61 -37.37 6.57
N GLU A 172 -6.18 -36.62 5.55
CA GLU A 172 -5.70 -37.14 4.26
C GLU A 172 -4.52 -38.10 4.44
N GLU A 173 -3.50 -37.69 5.20
CA GLU A 173 -2.33 -38.53 5.49
C GLU A 173 -2.70 -39.79 6.30
N ARG A 174 -3.62 -39.68 7.27
CA ARG A 174 -4.14 -40.85 7.99
C ARG A 174 -4.92 -41.79 7.07
N ASN A 175 -5.70 -41.26 6.14
CA ASN A 175 -6.46 -42.07 5.18
C ASN A 175 -5.51 -42.82 4.23
N ARG A 176 -4.49 -42.12 3.71
CA ARG A 176 -3.43 -42.70 2.89
C ARG A 176 -2.66 -43.82 3.62
N GLN A 177 -2.39 -43.65 4.91
CA GLN A 177 -1.76 -44.70 5.73
C GLN A 177 -2.67 -45.93 5.91
N LEU A 178 -3.97 -45.73 6.05
CA LEU A 178 -4.95 -46.84 6.11
C LEU A 178 -5.07 -47.55 4.74
N GLU A 179 -5.07 -46.81 3.63
CA GLU A 179 -5.03 -47.36 2.28
C GLU A 179 -3.78 -48.20 2.05
N GLN A 180 -2.59 -47.70 2.42
CA GLN A 180 -1.34 -48.45 2.33
C GLN A 180 -1.35 -49.72 3.20
N GLN A 181 -1.85 -49.65 4.43
CA GLN A 181 -2.02 -50.83 5.28
C GLN A 181 -3.01 -51.85 4.69
N MET A 182 -4.03 -51.41 3.97
CA MET A 182 -4.94 -52.30 3.26
C MET A 182 -4.27 -52.92 2.04
N GLU A 183 -3.55 -52.14 1.23
CA GLU A 183 -2.84 -52.63 0.05
C GLU A 183 -1.75 -53.65 0.42
N GLU A 184 -0.99 -53.39 1.49
CA GLU A 184 0.03 -54.32 2.01
C GLU A 184 -0.59 -55.63 2.52
N LYS A 185 -1.71 -55.58 3.27
CA LYS A 185 -2.46 -56.78 3.69
C LYS A 185 -3.04 -57.55 2.51
N VAL A 186 -3.57 -56.85 1.50
CA VAL A 186 -4.06 -57.50 0.26
C VAL A 186 -2.92 -58.18 -0.47
N LYS A 187 -1.76 -57.53 -0.59
CA LYS A 187 -0.56 -58.11 -1.20
C LYS A 187 -0.07 -59.33 -0.43
N GLU A 188 -0.01 -59.28 0.90
CA GLU A 188 0.37 -60.42 1.75
C GLU A 188 -0.58 -61.61 1.54
N ILE A 189 -1.90 -61.37 1.55
CA ILE A 189 -2.92 -62.40 1.28
C ILE A 189 -2.75 -63.00 -0.12
N VAL A 190 -2.50 -62.16 -1.14
CA VAL A 190 -2.26 -62.62 -2.52
C VAL A 190 -0.99 -63.46 -2.61
N GLU A 191 0.11 -63.05 -1.99
CA GLU A 191 1.35 -63.83 -1.96
C GLU A 191 1.18 -65.18 -1.25
N ILE A 192 0.51 -65.21 -0.09
CA ILE A 192 0.18 -66.45 0.61
C ILE A 192 -0.69 -67.35 -0.28
N LYS A 193 -1.69 -66.79 -0.98
CA LYS A 193 -2.55 -67.56 -1.87
C LYS A 193 -1.79 -68.08 -3.10
N GLN A 194 -0.85 -67.31 -3.63
CA GLN A 194 -0.03 -67.69 -4.78
C GLN A 194 1.02 -68.76 -4.40
N ARG A 195 1.60 -68.70 -3.19
CA ARG A 195 2.44 -69.78 -2.64
C ARG A 195 1.64 -71.07 -2.45
N SER A 196 0.45 -71.02 -1.83
CA SER A 196 -0.39 -72.23 -1.67
C SER A 196 -0.83 -72.85 -3.01
N LEU A 197 -1.17 -72.04 -4.02
CA LEU A 197 -1.43 -72.52 -5.38
C LEU A 197 -0.19 -73.14 -6.05
N ALA A 198 1.00 -72.57 -5.83
CA ALA A 198 2.25 -73.14 -6.34
C ALA A 198 2.57 -74.50 -5.70
N GLU A 199 2.36 -74.64 -4.39
CA GLU A 199 2.50 -75.93 -3.69
C GLU A 199 1.48 -76.98 -4.16
N GLU A 200 0.23 -76.59 -4.40
CA GLU A 200 -0.81 -77.49 -4.92
C GLU A 200 -0.50 -77.93 -6.36
N ASN A 201 -0.04 -77.00 -7.21
CA ASN A 201 0.45 -77.30 -8.56
C ASN A 201 1.70 -78.19 -8.54
N GLN A 202 2.61 -78.02 -7.58
CA GLN A 202 3.76 -78.91 -7.42
C GLN A 202 3.33 -80.33 -7.00
N LYS A 203 2.46 -80.45 -6.00
CA LYS A 203 1.92 -81.74 -5.53
C LYS A 203 1.17 -82.49 -6.64
N THR A 204 0.36 -81.79 -7.45
CA THR A 204 -0.32 -82.40 -8.59
C THR A 204 0.65 -82.83 -9.70
N MET A 205 1.71 -82.05 -9.96
CA MET A 205 2.79 -82.44 -10.88
C MET A 205 3.59 -83.65 -10.37
N GLU A 206 3.80 -83.79 -9.07
CA GLU A 206 4.45 -84.95 -8.45
C GLU A 206 3.57 -86.22 -8.59
N VAL A 207 2.28 -86.13 -8.26
CA VAL A 207 1.30 -87.22 -8.48
C VAL A 207 1.20 -87.62 -9.96
N LEU A 208 1.29 -86.66 -10.88
CA LEU A 208 1.34 -86.95 -12.32
C LEU A 208 2.63 -87.68 -12.70
N LYS A 209 3.80 -87.25 -12.20
CA LYS A 209 5.09 -87.95 -12.41
C LYS A 209 5.05 -89.38 -11.87
N GLU A 210 4.48 -89.60 -10.68
CA GLU A 210 4.29 -90.95 -10.13
C GLU A 210 3.40 -91.81 -11.03
N ARG A 211 2.28 -91.28 -11.53
CA ARG A 211 1.44 -91.99 -12.51
C ARG A 211 2.18 -92.33 -13.80
N TYR A 212 2.94 -91.40 -14.36
CA TYR A 212 3.75 -91.66 -15.56
C TYR A 212 4.82 -92.73 -15.30
N MET A 213 5.48 -92.69 -14.14
CA MET A 213 6.44 -93.71 -13.72
C MET A 213 5.77 -95.09 -13.56
N PHE A 214 4.56 -95.14 -13.01
CA PHE A 214 3.76 -96.38 -12.88
C PHE A 214 3.36 -96.96 -14.24
N VAL A 215 3.03 -96.11 -15.22
CA VAL A 215 2.69 -96.53 -16.60
C VAL A 215 3.91 -97.07 -17.34
N VAL A 216 5.11 -96.54 -17.11
CA VAL A 216 6.36 -97.03 -17.72
C VAL A 216 6.80 -98.40 -17.17
N PHE A 217 6.32 -98.79 -15.99
CA PHE A 217 6.65 -100.08 -15.34
C PHE A 217 5.60 -101.20 -15.54
N LEU A 218 4.50 -100.96 -16.26
CA LEU A 218 3.53 -102.00 -16.58
C LEU A 218 4.01 -102.87 -17.76
N PRO A 219 4.13 -104.20 -17.61
CA PRO A 219 4.57 -105.07 -18.70
C PRO A 219 3.50 -105.17 -19.80
N LEU A 220 3.94 -105.04 -21.06
CA LEU A 220 3.11 -105.24 -22.25
C LEU A 220 2.52 -106.66 -22.27
N PRO A 221 1.20 -106.83 -22.49
CA PRO A 221 0.57 -108.14 -22.52
C PRO A 221 0.95 -108.90 -23.81
N MET A 222 1.63 -110.03 -23.64
CA MET A 222 1.92 -110.96 -24.73
C MET A 222 0.64 -111.72 -25.10
N TRP A 223 0.33 -111.81 -26.40
CA TRP A 223 -0.83 -112.55 -26.90
C TRP A 223 -0.65 -114.06 -26.72
N THR A 224 -1.63 -114.72 -26.10
CA THR A 224 -1.86 -116.18 -26.24
C THR A 224 -3.35 -116.47 -26.40
N ILE A 225 -3.68 -117.15 -27.50
CA ILE A 225 -5.02 -117.63 -27.85
C ILE A 225 -5.14 -119.07 -27.33
N GLU A 226 -6.14 -119.38 -26.52
CA GLU A 226 -6.55 -120.77 -26.24
C GLU A 226 -8.08 -120.83 -26.12
N ARG A 227 -8.68 -121.93 -26.61
CA ARG A 227 -10.12 -122.02 -26.94
C ARG A 227 -10.77 -123.21 -26.23
N ARG A 228 -11.80 -122.96 -25.39
CA ARG A 228 -12.90 -123.87 -24.90
C ARG A 228 -13.40 -123.36 -23.53
N SER A 229 -14.60 -123.66 -23.03
CA SER A 229 -15.90 -124.07 -23.59
C SER A 229 -16.90 -124.09 -22.42
N ASP A 230 -18.17 -123.77 -22.64
CA ASP A 230 -19.31 -124.10 -21.74
C ASP A 230 -19.31 -123.44 -20.31
N ARG A 231 -20.43 -123.22 -19.59
CA ARG A 231 -21.88 -123.15 -19.92
C ARG A 231 -22.70 -122.76 -18.67
N GLU A 232 -23.73 -121.92 -18.85
CA GLU A 232 -24.96 -121.73 -18.03
C GLU A 232 -24.95 -121.13 -16.58
N ARG A 233 -26.02 -120.34 -16.36
CA ARG A 233 -26.86 -120.12 -15.14
C ARG A 233 -26.44 -119.18 -13.99
N SER A 234 -27.20 -118.07 -13.94
CA SER A 234 -28.04 -117.58 -12.83
C SER A 234 -27.72 -117.93 -11.36
N GLY A 235 -27.62 -116.91 -10.50
CA GLY A 235 -27.77 -117.05 -9.05
C GLY A 235 -27.69 -115.73 -8.29
N ASN A 236 -28.78 -115.32 -7.64
CA ASN A 236 -28.78 -114.24 -6.63
C ASN A 236 -28.12 -114.74 -5.34
N VAL A 237 -27.36 -113.88 -4.65
CA VAL A 237 -27.17 -113.96 -3.19
C VAL A 237 -27.17 -112.55 -2.59
N SER A 238 -28.09 -112.28 -1.68
CA SER A 238 -28.05 -111.14 -0.76
C SER A 238 -27.50 -111.59 0.60
N ILE A 239 -26.76 -110.72 1.29
CA ILE A 239 -26.65 -110.77 2.76
C ILE A 239 -26.81 -109.33 3.31
N SER A 240 -27.69 -109.19 4.30
CA SER A 240 -27.99 -107.95 5.03
C SER A 240 -27.42 -108.00 6.45
N PHE A 241 -27.40 -106.85 7.15
CA PHE A 241 -27.59 -106.60 8.61
C PHE A 241 -27.00 -105.20 8.95
N LEU A 242 -27.49 -104.36 9.88
CA LEU A 242 -28.76 -104.21 10.60
C LEU A 242 -28.81 -102.78 11.23
N PHE A 243 -30.02 -102.18 11.32
CA PHE A 243 -30.65 -101.39 12.43
C PHE A 243 -29.80 -100.56 13.43
N SER A 244 -30.25 -99.42 14.01
CA SER A 244 -31.43 -98.53 13.82
C SER A 244 -31.32 -97.24 14.67
N VAL A 245 -32.28 -96.31 14.55
CA VAL A 245 -32.38 -95.05 15.33
C VAL A 245 -33.63 -95.00 16.22
N SER A 246 -33.49 -94.51 17.47
CA SER A 246 -34.47 -93.88 18.40
C SER A 246 -33.70 -93.51 19.70
N GLY A 247 -34.03 -92.54 20.58
CA GLY A 247 -35.06 -91.50 20.70
C GLY A 247 -34.57 -90.45 21.75
N GLY A 248 -35.32 -89.50 22.32
CA GLY A 248 -36.72 -89.08 22.18
C GLY A 248 -37.53 -89.08 23.50
N GLU A 249 -37.34 -88.13 24.44
CA GLU A 249 -38.38 -87.60 25.37
C GLU A 249 -37.92 -86.46 26.33
N SER A 250 -38.86 -85.83 27.05
CA SER A 250 -38.70 -84.61 27.89
C SER A 250 -39.64 -84.60 29.11
N MET A 251 -39.16 -84.14 30.28
CA MET A 251 -39.89 -83.52 31.42
C MET A 251 -38.84 -83.11 32.51
N PHE A 252 -38.80 -81.93 33.16
CA PHE A 252 -39.74 -81.11 33.98
C PHE A 252 -39.56 -81.31 35.51
N VAL A 253 -39.87 -80.26 36.29
CA VAL A 253 -40.01 -80.17 37.79
C VAL A 253 -38.84 -79.59 38.63
N SER A 254 -38.98 -78.30 38.94
CA SER A 254 -38.93 -77.59 40.26
C SER A 254 -37.86 -77.83 41.35
N SER A 255 -37.11 -76.76 41.63
CA SER A 255 -37.05 -75.99 42.90
C SER A 255 -37.41 -76.65 44.24
N VAL A 256 -36.50 -76.56 45.23
CA VAL A 256 -36.81 -76.55 46.67
C VAL A 256 -35.99 -75.47 47.40
N SER A 257 -36.66 -74.68 48.22
CA SER A 257 -36.13 -73.63 49.10
C SER A 257 -36.18 -74.05 50.58
N ASP A 258 -35.33 -73.41 51.40
CA ASP A 258 -35.42 -73.27 52.87
C ASP A 258 -35.48 -74.52 53.77
N ILE A 259 -34.59 -74.54 54.78
CA ILE A 259 -34.92 -74.92 56.17
C ILE A 259 -34.05 -74.07 57.13
N ARG A 260 -34.65 -73.70 58.26
CA ARG A 260 -34.18 -72.68 59.24
C ARG A 260 -34.01 -73.33 60.64
N ASN A 261 -33.48 -72.57 61.61
CA ASN A 261 -33.42 -72.81 63.09
C ASN A 261 -32.18 -73.57 63.60
N TYR A 262 -31.60 -73.35 64.79
CA TYR A 262 -31.75 -72.44 65.98
C TYR A 262 -30.37 -72.45 66.72
N PRO A 263 -30.09 -71.77 67.87
CA PRO A 263 -30.90 -70.88 68.71
C PRO A 263 -30.28 -69.49 69.03
N SER A 264 -31.08 -68.69 69.73
CA SER A 264 -30.78 -67.37 70.30
C SER A 264 -29.63 -67.33 71.30
N PHE A 265 -28.85 -66.24 71.30
CA PHE A 265 -28.18 -65.75 72.52
C PHE A 265 -28.34 -64.23 72.63
N SER A 266 -28.55 -63.76 73.87
CA SER A 266 -28.88 -62.37 74.19
C SER A 266 -27.65 -61.48 74.31
N THR A 267 -27.74 -60.29 73.71
CA THR A 267 -27.08 -59.04 74.16
C THR A 267 -25.63 -59.11 74.61
N PHE A 268 -24.70 -58.81 73.69
CA PHE A 268 -23.53 -58.00 74.02
C PHE A 268 -23.25 -57.01 72.88
N LYS A 269 -23.47 -55.71 73.14
CA LYS A 269 -22.96 -54.66 72.26
C LYS A 269 -21.45 -54.58 72.47
N TYR A 270 -20.70 -55.07 71.50
CA TYR A 270 -19.34 -54.59 71.26
C TYR A 270 -19.42 -53.72 70.01
N ASP A 271 -19.26 -52.41 70.18
CA ASP A 271 -19.02 -51.52 69.04
C ASP A 271 -17.66 -51.90 68.45
N ILE A 272 -17.66 -52.61 67.33
CA ILE A 272 -16.44 -53.04 66.64
C ILE A 272 -15.92 -51.83 65.86
N PRO A 273 -14.73 -51.25 66.15
CA PRO A 273 -14.24 -50.05 65.45
C PRO A 273 -14.06 -50.25 63.94
N GLY A 274 -13.98 -51.51 63.49
CA GLY A 274 -13.97 -51.86 62.08
C GLY A 274 -15.31 -51.74 61.36
N GLU A 275 -16.46 -51.80 62.04
CA GLU A 275 -17.77 -51.76 61.37
C GLU A 275 -18.08 -50.35 60.83
N GLN A 276 -17.84 -49.30 61.63
CA GLN A 276 -17.91 -47.91 61.15
C GLN A 276 -16.88 -47.65 60.05
N ALA A 277 -15.63 -48.09 60.20
CA ALA A 277 -14.60 -47.92 59.17
C ALA A 277 -14.96 -48.61 57.84
N LEU A 278 -15.56 -49.81 57.90
CA LEU A 278 -16.08 -50.51 56.72
C LEU A 278 -17.31 -49.82 56.13
N GLN A 279 -18.17 -49.24 56.96
CA GLN A 279 -19.34 -48.49 56.50
C GLN A 279 -18.95 -47.16 55.83
N ASP A 280 -17.94 -46.46 56.36
CA ASP A 280 -17.36 -45.26 55.75
C ASP A 280 -16.62 -45.58 54.45
N GLN A 281 -15.86 -46.68 54.40
CA GLN A 281 -15.26 -47.16 53.15
C GLN A 281 -16.32 -47.54 52.11
N LEU A 282 -17.40 -48.20 52.52
CA LEU A 282 -18.52 -48.55 51.63
C LEU A 282 -19.26 -47.29 51.14
N GLN A 283 -19.41 -46.27 51.99
CA GLN A 283 -20.03 -45.00 51.61
C GLN A 283 -19.13 -44.22 50.65
N HIS A 284 -17.84 -44.09 50.95
CA HIS A 284 -16.85 -43.48 50.04
C HIS A 284 -16.78 -44.22 48.69
N ALA A 285 -16.86 -45.56 48.68
CA ALA A 285 -16.93 -46.34 47.46
C ALA A 285 -18.23 -46.07 46.66
N LYS A 286 -19.39 -45.96 47.33
CA LYS A 286 -20.66 -45.58 46.68
C LYS A 286 -20.64 -44.17 46.11
N ASP A 287 -20.09 -43.21 46.84
CA ASP A 287 -20.00 -41.82 46.40
C ASP A 287 -19.00 -41.66 45.25
N SER A 288 -17.89 -42.40 45.28
CA SER A 288 -16.95 -42.52 44.16
C SER A 288 -17.62 -43.12 42.92
N VAL A 289 -18.39 -44.21 43.06
CA VAL A 289 -19.17 -44.81 41.96
C VAL A 289 -20.23 -43.83 41.42
N SER A 290 -20.93 -43.10 42.29
CA SER A 290 -21.91 -42.07 41.91
C SER A 290 -21.25 -40.93 41.13
N ASN A 291 -20.07 -40.49 41.55
CA ASN A 291 -19.30 -39.47 40.83
C ASN A 291 -18.80 -39.98 39.47
N MET A 292 -18.30 -41.21 39.42
CA MET A 292 -17.90 -41.87 38.16
C MET A 292 -19.08 -42.06 37.20
N GLN A 293 -20.29 -42.35 37.70
CA GLN A 293 -21.51 -42.43 36.89
C GLN A 293 -21.88 -41.06 36.29
N LYS A 294 -21.85 -39.98 37.08
CA LYS A 294 -22.10 -38.62 36.57
C LYS A 294 -21.05 -38.18 35.54
N LEU A 295 -19.77 -38.48 35.78
CA LEU A 295 -18.71 -38.20 34.82
C LEU A 295 -18.87 -39.03 33.54
N HIS A 296 -19.32 -40.29 33.64
CA HIS A 296 -19.63 -41.12 32.49
C HIS A 296 -20.82 -40.57 31.69
N GLU A 297 -21.89 -40.13 32.35
CA GLU A 297 -23.07 -39.52 31.71
C GLU A 297 -22.72 -38.21 30.99
N ILE A 298 -21.90 -37.35 31.62
CA ILE A 298 -21.39 -36.12 30.99
C ILE A 298 -20.52 -36.45 29.77
N ALA A 299 -19.59 -37.40 29.90
CA ALA A 299 -18.73 -37.83 28.79
C ALA A 299 -19.54 -38.49 27.66
N GLN A 300 -20.60 -39.23 27.99
CA GLN A 300 -21.51 -39.86 27.04
C GLN A 300 -22.31 -38.81 26.27
N ASN A 301 -22.82 -37.78 26.94
CA ASN A 301 -23.51 -36.65 26.30
C ASN A 301 -22.57 -35.88 25.36
N GLN A 302 -21.33 -35.59 25.80
CA GLN A 302 -20.31 -34.98 24.94
C GLN A 302 -19.96 -35.84 23.72
N LEU A 303 -19.91 -37.17 23.87
CA LEU A 303 -19.71 -38.09 22.74
C LEU A 303 -20.90 -38.10 21.77
N PHE A 304 -22.13 -37.99 22.26
CA PHE A 304 -23.31 -37.86 21.39
C PHE A 304 -23.32 -36.54 20.62
N GLU A 305 -22.97 -35.43 21.27
CA GLU A 305 -22.94 -34.11 20.64
C GLU A 305 -21.82 -33.99 19.58
N LEU A 306 -20.61 -34.46 19.90
CA LEU A 306 -19.51 -34.57 18.93
C LEU A 306 -19.84 -35.51 17.77
N ARG A 307 -20.61 -36.58 18.02
CA ARG A 307 -21.07 -37.48 16.98
C ARG A 307 -22.10 -36.81 16.07
N ALA A 308 -23.06 -36.07 16.63
CA ALA A 308 -24.06 -35.33 15.85
C ALA A 308 -23.39 -34.28 14.94
N GLN A 309 -22.47 -33.47 15.48
CA GLN A 309 -21.69 -32.49 14.72
C GLN A 309 -20.85 -33.16 13.61
N SER A 310 -20.23 -34.30 13.90
CA SER A 310 -19.46 -35.08 12.90
C SER A 310 -20.36 -35.67 11.80
N GLU A 311 -21.55 -36.16 12.14
CA GLU A 311 -22.52 -36.66 11.16
C GLU A 311 -23.12 -35.52 10.31
N GLU A 312 -23.35 -34.33 10.87
CA GLU A 312 -23.76 -33.12 10.17
C GLU A 312 -22.66 -32.60 9.21
N GLU A 313 -21.42 -32.44 9.67
CA GLU A 313 -20.28 -32.09 8.82
C GLU A 313 -20.10 -33.09 7.68
N ARG A 314 -20.26 -34.39 7.96
CA ARG A 314 -20.15 -35.45 6.94
C ARG A 314 -21.27 -35.34 5.90
N ALA A 315 -22.49 -35.02 6.31
CA ALA A 315 -23.61 -34.78 5.41
C ALA A 315 -23.40 -33.53 4.54
N ALA A 316 -22.93 -32.43 5.13
CA ALA A 316 -22.60 -31.19 4.41
C ALA A 316 -21.50 -31.41 3.36
N LYS A 317 -20.39 -32.04 3.75
CA LYS A 317 -19.29 -32.40 2.84
C LYS A 317 -19.73 -33.37 1.75
N GLN A 318 -20.61 -34.33 2.05
CA GLN A 318 -21.14 -35.26 1.06
C GLN A 318 -22.09 -34.58 0.06
N SER A 319 -22.83 -33.55 0.48
CA SER A 319 -23.62 -32.68 -0.41
C SER A 319 -22.71 -31.85 -1.33
N GLU A 320 -21.67 -31.22 -0.78
CA GLU A 320 -20.68 -30.46 -1.56
C GLU A 320 -19.97 -31.34 -2.61
N VAL A 321 -19.54 -32.55 -2.24
CA VAL A 321 -18.96 -33.52 -3.17
C VAL A 321 -19.95 -33.91 -4.26
N SER A 322 -21.24 -34.08 -3.95
CA SER A 322 -22.27 -34.35 -4.97
C SER A 322 -22.42 -33.21 -5.97
N LEU A 323 -22.46 -31.95 -5.49
CA LEU A 323 -22.56 -30.78 -6.36
C LEU A 323 -21.31 -30.59 -7.25
N LEU A 324 -20.13 -30.91 -6.71
CA LEU A 324 -18.88 -30.89 -7.46
C LEU A 324 -18.83 -32.03 -8.51
N MET A 325 -19.32 -33.23 -8.17
CA MET A 325 -19.48 -34.32 -9.15
C MET A 325 -20.43 -33.92 -10.27
N ASP A 326 -21.58 -33.32 -9.96
CA ASP A 326 -22.53 -32.83 -10.96
C ASP A 326 -21.95 -31.72 -11.86
N GLU A 327 -21.13 -30.81 -11.33
CA GLU A 327 -20.44 -29.80 -12.16
C GLU A 327 -19.35 -30.43 -13.03
N VAL A 328 -18.60 -31.41 -12.51
CA VAL A 328 -17.61 -32.16 -13.29
C VAL A 328 -18.28 -32.96 -14.41
N GLU A 329 -19.40 -33.63 -14.16
CA GLU A 329 -20.16 -34.36 -15.20
C GLU A 329 -20.75 -33.39 -16.24
N ARG A 330 -21.27 -32.24 -15.82
CA ARG A 330 -21.74 -31.18 -16.73
C ARG A 330 -20.59 -30.57 -17.54
N ALA A 331 -19.41 -30.39 -16.95
CA ALA A 331 -18.21 -29.92 -17.65
C ALA A 331 -17.67 -30.97 -18.64
N GLN A 332 -17.63 -32.24 -18.27
CA GLN A 332 -17.26 -33.36 -19.15
C GLN A 332 -18.25 -33.51 -20.31
N THR A 333 -19.55 -33.37 -20.05
CA THR A 333 -20.59 -33.40 -21.10
C THR A 333 -20.44 -32.24 -22.07
N ARG A 334 -20.16 -31.02 -21.58
CA ARG A 334 -19.82 -29.85 -22.41
C ARG A 334 -18.52 -30.06 -23.19
N LEU A 335 -17.51 -30.70 -22.60
CA LEU A 335 -16.26 -31.00 -23.30
C LEU A 335 -16.49 -32.00 -24.43
N LEU A 336 -17.25 -33.09 -24.19
CA LEU A 336 -17.64 -34.05 -25.21
C LEU A 336 -18.53 -33.44 -26.30
N SER A 337 -19.41 -32.48 -25.97
CA SER A 337 -20.19 -31.76 -26.98
C SER A 337 -19.30 -30.82 -27.81
N LEU A 338 -18.40 -30.07 -27.18
CA LEU A 338 -17.42 -29.22 -27.86
C LEU A 338 -16.40 -30.03 -28.69
N GLU A 339 -16.05 -31.25 -28.28
CA GLU A 339 -15.23 -32.16 -29.10
C GLU A 339 -15.99 -32.65 -30.33
N ARG A 340 -17.26 -33.04 -30.18
CA ARG A 340 -18.14 -33.39 -31.31
C ARG A 340 -18.36 -32.20 -32.24
N GLU A 341 -18.59 -31.00 -31.70
CA GLU A 341 -18.71 -29.76 -32.46
C GLU A 341 -17.40 -29.39 -33.13
N LYS A 342 -16.24 -29.54 -32.48
CA LYS A 342 -14.93 -29.34 -33.10
C LYS A 342 -14.69 -30.33 -34.23
N VAL A 343 -15.06 -31.61 -34.08
CA VAL A 343 -15.03 -32.60 -35.16
C VAL A 343 -15.98 -32.23 -36.29
N MET A 344 -17.19 -31.74 -35.96
CA MET A 344 -18.22 -31.37 -36.94
C MET A 344 -17.93 -30.04 -37.64
N ILE A 345 -17.27 -29.08 -36.97
CA ILE A 345 -16.71 -27.85 -37.52
C ILE A 345 -15.49 -28.19 -38.37
N LYS A 346 -14.60 -29.08 -37.94
CA LYS A 346 -13.49 -29.58 -38.78
C LYS A 346 -14.01 -30.32 -40.02
N PHE A 347 -15.10 -31.08 -39.89
CA PHE A 347 -15.80 -31.70 -41.01
C PHE A 347 -16.49 -30.64 -41.90
N LYS A 348 -17.16 -29.63 -41.33
CA LYS A 348 -17.75 -28.49 -42.06
C LYS A 348 -16.68 -27.66 -42.76
N ILE A 349 -15.50 -27.45 -42.18
CA ILE A 349 -14.35 -26.75 -42.80
C ILE A 349 -13.72 -27.63 -43.86
N THR A 350 -13.57 -28.94 -43.65
CA THR A 350 -13.09 -29.87 -44.69
C THR A 350 -14.07 -29.94 -45.85
N LYS A 351 -15.38 -29.97 -45.57
CA LYS A 351 -16.46 -29.90 -46.55
C LYS A 351 -16.53 -28.52 -47.20
N ALA A 352 -16.29 -27.43 -46.48
CA ALA A 352 -16.27 -26.05 -47.01
C ALA A 352 -14.99 -25.75 -47.79
N LEU A 353 -13.86 -26.41 -47.50
CA LEU A 353 -12.66 -26.39 -48.34
C LEU A 353 -12.86 -27.30 -49.56
N GLY A 354 -13.53 -28.43 -49.41
CA GLY A 354 -13.99 -29.27 -50.52
C GLY A 354 -14.99 -28.53 -51.41
N VAL A 355 -15.89 -27.75 -50.82
CA VAL A 355 -16.91 -26.92 -51.50
C VAL A 355 -16.34 -25.59 -51.97
N LEU A 356 -15.30 -25.01 -51.37
CA LEU A 356 -14.57 -23.87 -51.93
C LEU A 356 -13.70 -24.34 -53.10
N ARG A 357 -13.09 -25.52 -53.00
CA ARG A 357 -12.41 -26.19 -54.11
C ARG A 357 -13.40 -26.58 -55.21
N SER A 358 -14.62 -27.01 -54.84
CA SER A 358 -15.68 -27.27 -55.81
C SER A 358 -16.35 -25.99 -56.29
N GLN A 359 -16.40 -24.87 -55.57
CA GLN A 359 -16.98 -23.58 -55.99
C GLN A 359 -16.00 -22.74 -56.79
N LEU A 360 -14.69 -22.93 -56.59
CA LEU A 360 -13.68 -22.56 -57.58
C LEU A 360 -13.87 -23.39 -58.88
N GLN A 361 -14.68 -24.46 -58.82
CA GLN A 361 -15.11 -25.29 -59.95
C GLN A 361 -16.64 -25.24 -60.22
N THR A 362 -17.44 -24.51 -59.41
CA THR A 362 -18.91 -24.41 -59.47
C THR A 362 -19.47 -23.02 -59.14
N ALA A 363 -18.63 -21.98 -59.25
CA ALA A 363 -19.03 -20.74 -59.92
C ALA A 363 -19.36 -21.00 -61.41
N ASN A 364 -19.09 -22.22 -61.89
CA ASN A 364 -19.88 -22.97 -62.87
C ASN A 364 -21.03 -23.73 -62.15
N GLU A 365 -22.17 -23.08 -61.90
CA GLU A 365 -23.46 -23.67 -61.42
C GLU A 365 -23.71 -23.78 -59.89
N ASP A 366 -24.25 -22.70 -59.33
CA ASP A 366 -25.63 -22.59 -58.77
C ASP A 366 -26.20 -23.51 -57.66
N THR A 367 -26.61 -22.82 -56.58
CA THR A 367 -27.87 -22.95 -55.79
C THR A 367 -28.33 -24.27 -55.13
N GLU A 368 -28.46 -24.21 -53.81
CA GLU A 368 -29.62 -24.60 -52.97
C GLU A 368 -30.50 -25.84 -53.31
N THR A 369 -30.69 -26.74 -52.33
CA THR A 369 -31.93 -26.82 -51.49
C THR A 369 -31.99 -28.10 -50.62
N LYS A 370 -32.86 -28.05 -49.59
CA LYS A 370 -33.39 -29.14 -48.72
C LYS A 370 -32.49 -29.73 -47.62
N ASN A 371 -32.89 -29.50 -46.37
CA ASN A 371 -33.68 -30.49 -45.60
C ASN A 371 -34.40 -29.82 -44.41
N SER A 372 -35.64 -30.25 -44.12
CA SER A 372 -36.65 -29.45 -43.40
C SER A 372 -37.15 -30.02 -42.08
N ASP A 373 -36.40 -30.93 -41.43
CA ASP A 373 -36.80 -31.56 -40.15
C ASP A 373 -35.84 -31.23 -38.97
N SER A 374 -34.88 -30.33 -39.17
CA SER A 374 -33.88 -30.01 -38.15
C SER A 374 -34.32 -28.89 -37.17
N PHE A 375 -35.35 -28.14 -37.52
CA PHE A 375 -35.56 -26.74 -37.08
C PHE A 375 -35.66 -26.56 -35.55
N ASP A 376 -36.37 -27.44 -34.83
CA ASP A 376 -36.55 -27.32 -33.35
C ASP A 376 -35.33 -27.75 -32.53
N SER A 377 -34.58 -28.76 -32.99
CA SER A 377 -33.34 -29.16 -32.32
C SER A 377 -32.17 -28.22 -32.68
N THR A 378 -32.21 -27.63 -33.88
CA THR A 378 -31.23 -26.61 -34.26
C THR A 378 -31.50 -25.34 -33.48
N SER A 379 -32.75 -24.87 -33.38
CA SER A 379 -33.07 -23.64 -32.65
C SER A 379 -32.70 -23.71 -31.15
N ALA A 380 -32.88 -24.85 -30.48
CA ALA A 380 -32.46 -25.02 -29.09
C ALA A 380 -30.92 -25.02 -28.92
N LEU A 381 -30.19 -25.68 -29.82
CA LEU A 381 -28.72 -25.67 -29.82
C LEU A 381 -28.16 -24.31 -30.25
N GLU A 382 -28.81 -23.63 -31.19
CA GLU A 382 -28.48 -22.29 -31.67
C GLU A 382 -28.75 -21.24 -30.59
N ASN A 383 -29.83 -21.38 -29.80
CA ASN A 383 -30.06 -20.57 -28.60
C ASN A 383 -29.00 -20.82 -27.51
N SER A 384 -28.56 -22.07 -27.31
CA SER A 384 -27.49 -22.41 -26.35
C SER A 384 -26.11 -21.92 -26.82
N LEU A 385 -25.82 -22.04 -28.13
CA LEU A 385 -24.62 -21.52 -28.76
C LEU A 385 -24.61 -19.99 -28.69
N ASN A 386 -25.70 -19.32 -29.06
CA ASN A 386 -25.86 -17.87 -28.90
C ASN A 386 -25.71 -17.44 -27.42
N ALA A 387 -26.20 -18.23 -26.46
CA ALA A 387 -25.98 -17.95 -25.03
C ALA A 387 -24.51 -18.14 -24.61
N LYS A 388 -23.78 -19.09 -25.20
CA LYS A 388 -22.36 -19.33 -24.91
C LYS A 388 -21.44 -18.35 -25.63
N GLU A 389 -21.73 -18.00 -26.87
CA GLU A 389 -21.09 -16.90 -27.60
C GLU A 389 -21.37 -15.56 -26.92
N LYS A 390 -22.59 -15.35 -26.38
CA LYS A 390 -22.89 -14.20 -25.52
C LYS A 390 -22.03 -14.21 -24.26
N GLN A 391 -21.93 -15.31 -23.52
CA GLN A 391 -21.05 -15.39 -22.34
C GLN A 391 -19.56 -15.20 -22.67
N ILE A 392 -19.09 -15.71 -23.82
CA ILE A 392 -17.72 -15.48 -24.31
C ILE A 392 -17.54 -14.01 -24.70
N SER A 393 -18.54 -13.37 -25.31
CA SER A 393 -18.51 -11.94 -25.63
C SER A 393 -18.53 -11.09 -24.35
N GLU A 394 -19.34 -11.44 -23.35
CA GLU A 394 -19.41 -10.77 -22.04
C GLU A 394 -18.05 -10.87 -21.34
N LEU A 395 -17.48 -12.07 -21.19
CA LEU A 395 -16.16 -12.27 -20.60
C LEU A 395 -15.04 -11.57 -21.40
N ASN A 396 -15.10 -11.54 -22.73
CA ASN A 396 -14.14 -10.79 -23.53
C ASN A 396 -14.32 -9.27 -23.36
N THR A 397 -15.54 -8.76 -23.19
CA THR A 397 -15.77 -7.35 -22.87
C THR A 397 -15.33 -7.00 -21.45
N GLU A 398 -15.50 -7.89 -20.48
CA GLU A 398 -14.98 -7.72 -19.11
C GLU A 398 -13.45 -7.71 -19.09
N LEU A 399 -12.82 -8.67 -19.78
CA LEU A 399 -11.36 -8.71 -19.92
C LEU A 399 -10.84 -7.45 -20.64
N HIS A 400 -11.48 -7.03 -21.73
CA HIS A 400 -11.12 -5.80 -22.43
C HIS A 400 -11.35 -4.53 -21.58
N ASN A 401 -12.41 -4.49 -20.78
CA ASN A 401 -12.66 -3.40 -19.83
C ASN A 401 -11.58 -3.35 -18.75
N ILE A 402 -11.20 -4.50 -18.16
CA ILE A 402 -10.12 -4.59 -17.16
C ILE A 402 -8.75 -4.23 -17.76
N GLU A 403 -8.47 -4.66 -18.99
CA GLU A 403 -7.24 -4.28 -19.71
C GLU A 403 -7.23 -2.77 -20.01
N THR A 404 -8.39 -2.19 -20.33
CA THR A 404 -8.55 -0.74 -20.55
C THR A 404 -8.42 0.05 -19.25
N THR A 405 -9.00 -0.39 -18.12
CA THR A 405 -8.80 0.28 -16.83
C THR A 405 -7.36 0.21 -16.36
N LEU A 406 -6.70 -0.95 -16.47
CA LEU A 406 -5.27 -1.09 -16.17
C LEU A 406 -4.37 -0.26 -17.10
N SER A 407 -4.79 -0.01 -18.35
CA SER A 407 -4.09 0.93 -19.24
C SER A 407 -4.31 2.38 -18.79
N ASN A 408 -5.53 2.76 -18.44
CA ASN A 408 -5.87 4.11 -17.98
C ASN A 408 -5.15 4.45 -16.66
N GLU A 409 -5.14 3.54 -15.68
CA GLU A 409 -4.38 3.70 -14.42
C GLU A 409 -2.87 3.85 -14.67
N ARG A 410 -2.31 3.10 -15.63
CA ARG A 410 -0.92 3.28 -16.04
C ARG A 410 -0.67 4.64 -16.66
N ASP A 411 -1.53 5.11 -17.55
CA ASP A 411 -1.39 6.42 -18.19
C ASP A 411 -1.58 7.56 -17.18
N GLU A 412 -2.47 7.41 -16.20
CA GLU A 412 -2.64 8.32 -15.06
C GLU A 412 -1.36 8.40 -14.21
N HIS A 413 -0.84 7.26 -13.76
CA HIS A 413 0.44 7.21 -13.02
C HIS A 413 1.62 7.77 -13.83
N ILE A 414 1.67 7.54 -15.14
CA ILE A 414 2.68 8.14 -16.03
C ILE A 414 2.51 9.66 -16.10
N ASN A 415 1.28 10.19 -16.08
CA ASN A 415 1.02 11.62 -16.09
C ASN A 415 1.33 12.28 -14.73
N ASP A 416 1.07 11.61 -13.61
CA ASP A 416 1.50 12.05 -12.29
C ASP A 416 3.02 12.08 -12.15
N VAL A 417 3.73 11.05 -12.63
CA VAL A 417 5.20 11.05 -12.66
C VAL A 417 5.74 12.20 -13.51
N LYS A 418 5.13 12.48 -14.68
CA LYS A 418 5.50 13.67 -15.50
C LYS A 418 5.24 14.97 -14.75
N LYS A 419 4.10 15.10 -14.06
CA LYS A 419 3.72 16.30 -13.29
C LYS A 419 4.68 16.54 -12.11
N LEU A 420 5.01 15.50 -11.35
CA LEU A 420 6.00 15.55 -10.27
C LEU A 420 7.39 15.90 -10.79
N THR A 421 7.79 15.34 -11.94
CA THR A 421 9.08 15.67 -12.59
C THR A 421 9.10 17.13 -13.06
N ALA A 422 8.00 17.64 -13.62
CA ALA A 422 7.90 19.05 -14.02
C ALA A 422 7.98 19.99 -12.81
N MET A 423 7.28 19.67 -11.71
CA MET A 423 7.37 20.42 -10.45
C MET A 423 8.78 20.38 -9.85
N LEU A 424 9.47 19.23 -9.92
CA LEU A 424 10.86 19.12 -9.45
C LEU A 424 11.78 20.04 -10.26
N ASN A 425 11.72 19.99 -11.60
CA ASN A 425 12.50 20.85 -12.48
C ASN A 425 12.20 22.35 -12.25
N GLU A 426 10.94 22.71 -12.00
CA GLU A 426 10.54 24.08 -11.66
C GLU A 426 11.13 24.53 -10.31
N LYS A 427 11.14 23.66 -9.29
CA LYS A 427 11.77 23.96 -8.00
C LYS A 427 13.30 24.03 -8.11
N GLU A 428 13.94 23.19 -8.91
CA GLU A 428 15.38 23.28 -9.19
C GLU A 428 15.74 24.59 -9.92
N ALA A 429 14.98 24.97 -10.94
CA ALA A 429 15.16 26.24 -11.64
C ALA A 429 14.97 27.46 -10.72
N ALA A 430 13.94 27.46 -9.87
CA ALA A 430 13.72 28.51 -8.88
C ALA A 430 14.83 28.57 -7.81
N LEU A 431 15.45 27.43 -7.47
CA LEU A 431 16.56 27.35 -6.52
C LEU A 431 17.85 27.92 -7.14
N GLU A 432 18.14 27.61 -8.41
CA GLU A 432 19.27 28.23 -9.12
C GLU A 432 19.05 29.72 -9.40
N GLU A 433 17.84 30.18 -9.69
CA GLU A 433 17.55 31.61 -9.80
C GLU A 433 17.74 32.32 -8.44
N MET A 434 17.20 31.78 -7.34
CA MET A 434 17.46 32.36 -6.00
C MET A 434 18.95 32.35 -5.63
N LYS A 435 19.72 31.32 -6.01
CA LYS A 435 21.19 31.33 -5.85
C LYS A 435 21.85 32.45 -6.66
N ARG A 436 21.41 32.67 -7.90
CA ARG A 436 21.90 33.73 -8.79
C ARG A 436 21.56 35.12 -8.23
N GLU A 437 20.35 35.33 -7.74
CA GLU A 437 19.94 36.56 -7.06
C GLU A 437 20.76 36.80 -5.78
N LEU A 438 21.05 35.74 -5.01
CA LEU A 438 21.89 35.85 -3.81
C LEU A 438 23.34 36.23 -4.15
N GLN A 439 23.87 35.77 -5.28
CA GLN A 439 25.17 36.19 -5.83
C GLN A 439 25.14 37.59 -6.46
N ALA A 440 24.00 38.03 -6.99
CA ALA A 440 23.80 39.34 -7.61
C ALA A 440 23.51 40.46 -6.60
N ARG A 441 23.35 40.16 -5.30
CA ARG A 441 23.13 41.17 -4.26
C ARG A 441 24.27 42.20 -4.24
N PRO A 442 23.97 43.51 -4.14
CA PRO A 442 25.00 44.53 -4.02
C PRO A 442 25.84 44.28 -2.77
N THR A 443 27.14 44.00 -2.94
CA THR A 443 28.05 43.81 -1.81
C THR A 443 28.10 45.06 -0.94
N GLU A 444 28.29 44.89 0.36
CA GLU A 444 28.26 45.93 1.40
C GLU A 444 28.99 47.24 1.00
N LYS A 445 30.15 47.11 0.33
CA LYS A 445 30.92 48.23 -0.24
C LYS A 445 30.13 49.14 -1.19
N THR A 446 29.27 48.56 -2.03
CA THR A 446 28.45 49.32 -3.00
C THR A 446 27.32 50.09 -2.31
N VAL A 447 26.76 49.53 -1.24
CA VAL A 447 25.77 50.21 -0.39
C VAL A 447 26.43 51.35 0.38
N ASP A 448 27.64 51.17 0.90
CA ASP A 448 28.41 52.23 1.56
C ASP A 448 28.81 53.36 0.61
N ASP A 449 29.21 53.06 -0.63
CA ASP A 449 29.51 54.10 -1.63
C ASP A 449 28.26 54.85 -2.09
N LEU A 450 27.11 54.19 -2.23
CA LEU A 450 25.82 54.86 -2.43
C LEU A 450 25.47 55.75 -1.23
N ARG A 451 25.70 55.27 0.00
CA ARG A 451 25.46 56.04 1.23
C ARG A 451 26.39 57.26 1.35
N LYS A 452 27.65 57.17 0.89
CA LYS A 452 28.55 58.34 0.75
C LYS A 452 28.02 59.33 -0.29
N LYS A 453 27.61 58.85 -1.47
CA LYS A 453 27.03 59.71 -2.53
C LYS A 453 25.76 60.43 -2.07
N VAL A 454 24.86 59.75 -1.35
CA VAL A 454 23.66 60.37 -0.76
C VAL A 454 24.04 61.42 0.30
N LYS A 455 25.05 61.18 1.15
CA LYS A 455 25.55 62.20 2.09
C LYS A 455 26.12 63.43 1.37
N ILE A 456 26.83 63.24 0.26
CA ILE A 456 27.34 64.35 -0.56
C ILE A 456 26.17 65.15 -1.16
N LEU A 457 25.16 64.49 -1.73
CA LEU A 457 23.95 65.18 -2.22
C LEU A 457 23.18 65.90 -1.11
N GLN A 458 23.10 65.34 0.11
CA GLN A 458 22.48 66.02 1.25
C GLN A 458 23.26 67.27 1.67
N VAL A 459 24.60 67.25 1.63
CA VAL A 459 25.42 68.45 1.88
C VAL A 459 25.18 69.49 0.79
N VAL A 460 25.10 69.09 -0.48
CA VAL A 460 24.78 69.99 -1.61
C VAL A 460 23.38 70.61 -1.48
N LEU A 461 22.37 69.83 -1.10
CA LEU A 461 21.00 70.32 -0.84
C LEU A 461 20.93 71.26 0.38
N LEU A 462 21.69 70.97 1.44
CA LEU A 462 21.80 71.89 2.58
C LEU A 462 22.52 73.19 2.17
N PHE A 463 23.50 73.12 1.26
CA PHE A 463 24.21 74.28 0.74
C PHE A 463 23.32 75.16 -0.15
N SER A 464 22.48 74.57 -1.00
CA SER A 464 21.52 75.33 -1.82
C SER A 464 20.41 75.96 -0.98
N VAL A 465 19.87 75.24 0.02
CA VAL A 465 18.93 75.82 1.02
C VAL A 465 19.60 76.92 1.84
N PHE A 466 20.88 76.76 2.21
CA PHE A 466 21.65 77.80 2.89
C PHE A 466 21.81 79.06 2.03
N ILE A 467 22.17 78.94 0.74
CA ILE A 467 22.24 80.07 -0.20
C ILE A 467 20.89 80.81 -0.32
N ILE A 468 19.77 80.08 -0.39
CA ILE A 468 18.42 80.66 -0.46
C ILE A 468 18.09 81.46 0.82
N LEU A 469 18.40 80.92 2.00
CA LEU A 469 18.21 81.61 3.28
C LEU A 469 19.15 82.84 3.42
N VAL A 470 20.38 82.71 2.91
CA VAL A 470 21.42 83.74 2.97
C VAL A 470 21.12 84.94 2.05
N SER A 471 20.33 84.76 0.99
CA SER A 471 19.80 85.85 0.16
C SER A 471 18.83 86.81 0.91
N SER A 472 18.47 86.51 2.16
CA SER A 472 17.50 87.29 2.95
C SER A 472 18.12 88.13 4.09
N CYS A 473 19.45 88.12 4.26
CA CYS A 473 20.13 88.76 5.40
C CYS A 473 21.22 89.77 4.99
N ASN A 474 21.47 90.73 5.88
CA ASN A 474 22.34 91.89 5.60
C ASN A 474 23.82 91.53 5.33
N PHE A 475 24.38 92.21 4.33
CA PHE A 475 25.69 91.99 3.69
C PHE A 475 26.91 91.89 4.63
N THR A 476 26.87 92.48 5.83
CA THR A 476 28.04 92.56 6.73
C THR A 476 28.25 91.31 7.60
N ILE A 477 27.20 90.52 7.89
CA ILE A 477 27.33 89.23 8.61
C ILE A 477 27.81 88.13 7.65
N TYR A 478 27.58 88.34 6.36
CA TYR A 478 27.84 87.44 5.24
C TYR A 478 29.32 87.07 5.12
N VAL A 479 30.22 88.07 5.14
CA VAL A 479 31.66 87.87 4.87
C VAL A 479 32.32 87.04 5.96
N THR A 480 32.12 87.41 7.23
CA THR A 480 32.80 86.76 8.37
C THR A 480 32.29 85.35 8.66
N THR A 481 31.01 85.05 8.37
CA THR A 481 30.47 83.70 8.54
C THR A 481 30.78 82.78 7.35
N CYS A 482 30.85 83.32 6.12
CA CYS A 482 31.31 82.55 4.96
C CYS A 482 32.80 82.21 5.00
N GLU A 483 33.69 83.14 5.39
CA GLU A 483 35.14 82.86 5.52
C GLU A 483 35.41 81.72 6.53
N LEU A 484 34.78 81.77 7.70
CA LEU A 484 34.92 80.74 8.74
C LEU A 484 34.40 79.36 8.31
N TYR A 485 33.39 79.28 7.44
CA TYR A 485 32.84 78.01 6.96
C TYR A 485 33.63 77.46 5.76
N MET A 486 34.03 78.32 4.81
CA MET A 486 34.88 77.95 3.66
C MET A 486 36.25 77.40 4.11
N GLN A 487 36.86 78.02 5.13
CA GLN A 487 38.13 77.55 5.71
C GLN A 487 38.01 76.18 6.40
N ALA A 488 36.82 75.80 6.87
CA ALA A 488 36.58 74.56 7.61
C ALA A 488 36.22 73.34 6.72
N VAL A 489 35.68 73.59 5.51
CA VAL A 489 35.23 72.52 4.58
C VAL A 489 36.26 72.25 3.46
N GLY A 490 37.13 73.22 3.14
CA GLY A 490 38.43 72.94 2.53
C GLY A 490 38.41 72.32 1.14
N TYR A 491 37.70 72.91 0.17
CA TYR A 491 37.90 72.60 -1.26
C TYR A 491 37.89 73.87 -2.13
N ASN A 492 39.04 74.14 -2.76
CA ASN A 492 39.11 74.89 -4.01
C ASN A 492 38.82 73.92 -5.17
N SER A 493 38.33 74.46 -6.30
CA SER A 493 38.11 73.76 -7.58
C SER A 493 36.88 72.85 -7.66
N ILE A 494 35.73 73.45 -8.01
CA ILE A 494 34.69 72.93 -8.92
C ILE A 494 34.23 74.15 -9.73
N GLU A 495 34.13 74.03 -11.06
CA GLU A 495 33.77 75.15 -11.94
C GLU A 495 32.24 75.31 -12.05
N ALA A 496 31.79 76.53 -12.37
CA ALA A 496 30.38 76.91 -12.22
C ALA A 496 29.43 76.28 -13.26
N GLU A 497 29.95 75.77 -14.38
CA GLU A 497 29.15 75.23 -15.49
C GLU A 497 28.51 73.86 -15.17
N ASP A 498 29.07 73.08 -14.22
CA ASP A 498 28.50 71.80 -13.77
C ASP A 498 27.20 71.97 -12.95
N TRP A 499 26.89 73.18 -12.48
CA TRP A 499 25.76 73.43 -11.56
C TRP A 499 24.41 73.67 -12.26
N GLU A 500 24.38 74.28 -13.45
CA GLU A 500 23.13 74.50 -14.18
C GLU A 500 22.57 73.20 -14.77
N MET A 501 23.43 72.29 -15.26
CA MET A 501 22.99 71.00 -15.76
C MET A 501 22.35 70.13 -14.66
N ALA A 502 22.88 70.20 -13.44
CA ALA A 502 22.38 69.46 -12.27
C ALA A 502 21.08 70.04 -11.65
N THR A 503 20.63 71.23 -12.07
CA THR A 503 19.47 71.92 -11.49
C THR A 503 18.26 72.05 -12.42
N SER A 504 18.31 71.48 -13.63
CA SER A 504 17.16 71.46 -14.54
C SER A 504 15.98 70.66 -13.97
N ALA A 505 14.81 71.29 -13.89
CA ALA A 505 13.63 70.73 -13.21
C ALA A 505 13.07 69.47 -13.90
N GLU A 506 13.33 69.29 -15.19
CA GLU A 506 12.87 68.14 -15.98
C GLU A 506 13.68 66.87 -15.67
N GLU A 507 15.02 66.97 -15.57
CA GLU A 507 15.87 65.88 -15.10
C GLU A 507 15.55 65.52 -13.64
N LEU A 508 15.30 66.51 -12.77
CA LEU A 508 14.87 66.29 -11.39
C LEU A 508 13.54 65.52 -11.31
N SER A 509 12.51 65.91 -12.05
CA SER A 509 11.20 65.23 -12.03
C SER A 509 11.28 63.82 -12.63
N LYS A 510 12.10 63.62 -13.66
CA LYS A 510 12.37 62.30 -14.25
C LYS A 510 13.15 61.39 -13.29
N MET A 511 14.10 61.94 -12.54
CA MET A 511 14.83 61.21 -11.49
C MET A 511 13.93 60.91 -10.28
N GLU A 512 13.04 61.83 -9.88
CA GLU A 512 12.04 61.62 -8.85
C GLU A 512 11.06 60.50 -9.23
N PHE A 513 10.55 60.49 -10.46
CA PHE A 513 9.71 59.41 -10.98
C PHE A 513 10.46 58.06 -10.97
N LEU A 514 11.70 58.02 -11.47
CA LEU A 514 12.53 56.81 -11.44
C LEU A 514 12.83 56.33 -10.01
N LEU A 515 13.01 57.25 -9.05
CA LEU A 515 13.20 56.92 -7.64
C LEU A 515 11.91 56.40 -6.99
N LEU A 516 10.75 56.98 -7.30
CA LEU A 516 9.45 56.51 -6.81
C LEU A 516 9.08 55.14 -7.38
N ASP A 517 9.34 54.90 -8.67
CA ASP A 517 9.15 53.59 -9.31
C ASP A 517 10.08 52.53 -8.71
N LYS A 518 11.38 52.86 -8.53
CA LYS A 518 12.32 51.98 -7.81
C LYS A 518 11.91 51.74 -6.37
N ASN A 519 11.39 52.75 -5.67
CA ASN A 519 10.97 52.60 -4.28
C ASN A 519 9.77 51.66 -4.19
N ARG A 520 8.73 51.88 -5.01
CA ARG A 520 7.58 50.95 -5.13
C ARG A 520 8.01 49.53 -5.50
N LYS A 521 8.99 49.39 -6.41
CA LYS A 521 9.50 48.09 -6.80
C LYS A 521 10.28 47.40 -5.68
N MET A 522 11.13 48.13 -4.97
CA MET A 522 11.80 47.62 -3.76
C MET A 522 10.80 47.31 -2.64
N GLU A 523 9.73 48.09 -2.45
CA GLU A 523 8.65 47.79 -1.50
C GLU A 523 7.91 46.50 -1.88
N HIS A 524 7.65 46.28 -3.17
CA HIS A 524 7.05 45.05 -3.67
C HIS A 524 7.98 43.85 -3.48
N GLU A 525 9.26 43.95 -3.87
CA GLU A 525 10.28 42.92 -3.68
C GLU A 525 10.49 42.61 -2.18
N LEU A 526 10.50 43.62 -1.31
CA LEU A 526 10.61 43.46 0.15
C LEU A 526 9.35 42.78 0.73
N THR A 527 8.17 43.08 0.19
CA THR A 527 6.91 42.41 0.57
C THR A 527 6.89 40.95 0.10
N GLN A 528 7.31 40.67 -1.13
CA GLN A 528 7.45 39.32 -1.68
C GLN A 528 8.46 38.51 -0.86
N MET A 529 9.62 39.08 -0.55
CA MET A 529 10.63 38.45 0.29
C MET A 529 10.13 38.19 1.72
N LYS A 530 9.29 39.05 2.29
CA LYS A 530 8.62 38.80 3.59
C LYS A 530 7.64 37.64 3.52
N VAL A 531 6.83 37.54 2.46
CA VAL A 531 5.90 36.42 2.25
C VAL A 531 6.69 35.11 2.10
N THR A 532 7.69 35.07 1.22
CA THR A 532 8.53 33.86 1.08
C THR A 532 9.28 33.53 2.37
N LEU A 533 9.71 34.50 3.16
CA LEU A 533 10.33 34.25 4.46
C LEU A 533 9.31 33.64 5.43
N SER A 534 8.07 34.14 5.49
CA SER A 534 7.02 33.55 6.33
C SER A 534 6.65 32.11 5.92
N GLU A 535 6.60 31.81 4.62
CA GLU A 535 6.41 30.45 4.10
C GLU A 535 7.59 29.52 4.43
N LYS A 536 8.83 30.03 4.36
CA LYS A 536 10.02 29.25 4.77
C LYS A 536 10.07 29.02 6.28
N THR A 537 9.65 30.00 7.08
CA THR A 537 9.56 29.87 8.54
C THR A 537 8.49 28.84 8.95
N SER A 538 7.30 28.84 8.33
CA SER A 538 6.28 27.82 8.65
C SER A 538 6.67 26.42 8.18
N LEU A 539 7.36 26.29 7.04
CA LEU A 539 7.95 25.02 6.61
C LEU A 539 9.08 24.55 7.54
N LEU A 540 9.88 25.48 8.11
CA LEU A 540 10.88 25.16 9.12
C LEU A 540 10.21 24.66 10.40
N GLU A 541 9.22 25.39 10.93
CA GLU A 541 8.48 25.04 12.14
C GLU A 541 7.81 23.65 12.04
N THR A 542 7.17 23.34 10.90
CA THR A 542 6.58 22.00 10.67
C THR A 542 7.63 20.90 10.50
N ALA A 543 8.85 21.21 10.03
CA ALA A 543 9.96 20.26 9.98
C ALA A 543 10.57 20.04 11.37
N GLU A 544 10.76 21.09 12.16
CA GLU A 544 11.20 21.04 13.57
C GLU A 544 10.21 20.25 14.44
N GLN A 545 8.90 20.43 14.24
CA GLN A 545 7.86 19.66 14.91
C GLN A 545 7.96 18.16 14.58
N LYS A 546 8.20 17.79 13.31
CA LYS A 546 8.43 16.40 12.90
C LYS A 546 9.73 15.83 13.47
N ILE A 547 10.80 16.63 13.55
CA ILE A 547 12.06 16.22 14.18
C ILE A 547 11.84 15.97 15.68
N ALA A 548 11.08 16.83 16.37
CA ALA A 548 10.72 16.62 17.77
C ALA A 548 9.90 15.34 17.97
N GLU A 549 8.89 15.09 17.12
CA GLU A 549 8.04 13.88 17.19
C GLU A 549 8.80 12.58 16.84
N LEU A 550 9.77 12.64 15.93
CA LEU A 550 10.68 11.53 15.68
C LEU A 550 11.66 11.34 16.84
N THR A 551 12.12 12.42 17.48
CA THR A 551 13.00 12.38 18.64
C THR A 551 12.31 11.82 19.88
N THR A 552 11.01 12.09 20.10
CA THR A 552 10.25 11.43 21.17
C THR A 552 10.09 9.93 20.89
N LYS A 553 9.72 9.54 19.66
CA LYS A 553 9.62 8.11 19.27
C LYS A 553 10.95 7.36 19.40
N VAL A 554 12.07 7.97 19.02
CA VAL A 554 13.41 7.40 19.23
C VAL A 554 13.73 7.28 20.72
N ASN A 555 13.42 8.29 21.54
CA ASN A 555 13.63 8.21 23.00
C ASN A 555 12.73 7.16 23.68
N GLU A 556 11.49 6.96 23.21
CA GLU A 556 10.59 5.92 23.68
C GLU A 556 11.10 4.53 23.30
N GLN A 557 11.54 4.34 22.04
CA GLN A 557 12.19 3.11 21.59
C GLN A 557 13.48 2.84 22.35
N GLN A 558 14.30 3.85 22.61
CA GLN A 558 15.55 3.68 23.36
C GLN A 558 15.30 3.40 24.84
N LYS A 559 14.28 3.99 25.47
CA LYS A 559 13.82 3.60 26.82
C LYS A 559 13.26 2.18 26.87
N LEU A 560 12.55 1.75 25.82
CA LEU A 560 12.04 0.38 25.70
C LEU A 560 13.21 -0.61 25.53
N ILE A 561 14.18 -0.30 24.68
CA ILE A 561 15.41 -1.08 24.51
C ILE A 561 16.18 -1.14 25.84
N GLN A 562 16.41 -0.01 26.52
CA GLN A 562 17.05 0.04 27.84
C GLN A 562 16.31 -0.85 28.86
N LYS A 563 14.97 -0.82 28.89
CA LYS A 563 14.16 -1.72 29.73
C LYS A 563 14.34 -3.18 29.37
N LEU A 564 14.33 -3.51 28.07
CA LEU A 564 14.53 -4.88 27.59
C LEU A 564 15.95 -5.37 27.87
N GLU A 565 16.96 -4.49 27.77
CA GLU A 565 18.35 -4.76 28.14
C GLU A 565 18.50 -4.96 29.65
N ASP A 566 17.87 -4.11 30.48
CA ASP A 566 17.83 -4.26 31.93
C ASP A 566 17.10 -5.53 32.37
N ASP A 567 16.02 -5.91 31.70
CA ASP A 567 15.25 -7.11 32.00
C ASP A 567 15.93 -8.38 31.44
N ILE A 568 16.67 -8.28 30.34
CA ILE A 568 17.61 -9.32 29.87
C ILE A 568 18.80 -9.42 30.84
N LEU A 569 19.33 -8.32 31.37
CA LEU A 569 20.40 -8.32 32.37
C LEU A 569 19.93 -8.90 33.70
N LYS A 570 18.71 -8.58 34.16
CA LYS A 570 18.09 -9.23 35.33
C LYS A 570 17.83 -10.71 35.07
N GLY A 571 17.32 -11.07 33.89
CA GLY A 571 17.10 -12.46 33.48
C GLY A 571 18.40 -13.26 33.32
N TYR A 572 19.48 -12.63 32.86
CA TYR A 572 20.80 -13.23 32.76
C TYR A 572 21.47 -13.30 34.13
N ASN A 573 21.26 -12.31 35.00
CA ASN A 573 21.76 -12.34 36.38
C ASN A 573 21.03 -13.40 37.22
N SER A 574 19.72 -13.58 37.07
CA SER A 574 18.99 -14.70 37.70
C SER A 574 19.42 -16.05 37.12
N ILE A 575 19.50 -16.19 35.79
CA ILE A 575 20.07 -17.40 35.15
C ILE A 575 21.52 -17.65 35.56
N SER A 576 22.33 -16.62 35.81
CA SER A 576 23.71 -16.78 36.28
C SER A 576 23.80 -17.21 37.75
N LYS A 577 22.85 -16.77 38.60
CA LYS A 577 22.73 -17.27 39.98
C LYS A 577 22.23 -18.72 40.01
N ASP A 578 21.28 -19.07 39.15
CA ASP A 578 20.66 -20.40 39.14
C ASP A 578 21.39 -21.44 38.26
N ARG A 579 22.45 -21.04 37.53
CA ARG A 579 23.30 -21.98 36.75
C ARG A 579 24.81 -21.90 37.02
N LYS A 580 25.31 -20.97 37.83
CA LYS A 580 26.74 -20.90 38.17
C LYS A 580 27.04 -21.45 39.57
N GLY A 581 26.63 -22.71 39.78
CA GLY A 581 27.00 -23.54 40.91
C GLY A 581 26.89 -25.02 40.53
N ASN A 582 28.02 -25.73 40.61
CA ASN A 582 28.12 -27.19 40.71
C ASN A 582 27.62 -28.05 39.53
N PHE A 583 28.32 -27.97 38.39
CA PHE A 583 28.47 -29.14 37.50
C PHE A 583 29.91 -29.33 36.99
N LEU A 584 30.91 -28.90 37.77
CA LEU A 584 32.33 -29.18 37.48
C LEU A 584 33.22 -29.00 38.73
N ASP A 585 32.84 -29.62 39.85
CA ASP A 585 33.77 -30.49 40.60
C ASP A 585 33.08 -31.24 41.75
N ASP A 586 33.64 -32.44 41.99
CA ASP A 586 33.86 -33.16 43.24
C ASP A 586 32.76 -33.40 44.32
N TRP A 587 32.65 -34.69 44.63
CA TRP A 587 32.41 -35.34 45.92
C TRP A 587 31.48 -34.78 47.04
N ASP A 588 30.50 -35.65 47.35
CA ASP A 588 30.29 -36.29 48.66
C ASP A 588 29.32 -35.69 49.71
N LEU A 589 28.65 -36.61 50.41
CA LEU A 589 27.99 -36.50 51.72
C LEU A 589 26.95 -35.37 52.01
N SER A 590 25.67 -35.75 52.09
CA SER A 590 24.89 -35.81 53.37
C SER A 590 23.39 -35.52 53.24
N GLU A 591 22.61 -36.23 54.04
CA GLU A 591 21.17 -36.04 54.28
C GLU A 591 20.84 -34.79 55.13
N ALA A 592 19.53 -34.53 55.20
CA ALA A 592 18.79 -33.99 56.36
C ALA A 592 18.59 -32.48 56.52
N GLY A 593 17.37 -32.14 56.96
CA GLY A 593 17.13 -31.02 57.88
C GLY A 593 16.30 -29.86 57.33
N GLY A 594 15.00 -29.83 57.68
CA GLY A 594 14.10 -28.70 57.44
C GLY A 594 14.38 -27.45 58.30
N GLY A 595 13.44 -26.50 58.29
CA GLY A 595 13.47 -25.36 59.22
C GLY A 595 12.81 -24.09 58.70
N GLU A 596 11.66 -23.78 59.28
CA GLU A 596 10.84 -22.58 59.19
C GLU A 596 11.57 -21.21 59.24
N ALA A 597 11.05 -20.24 58.46
CA ALA A 597 10.92 -18.80 58.79
C ALA A 597 10.33 -18.06 57.55
N SER A 598 9.54 -16.99 57.62
CA SER A 598 8.72 -16.39 58.69
C SER A 598 7.77 -15.41 57.98
N GLU A 599 6.44 -15.59 58.07
CA GLU A 599 5.48 -14.65 57.48
C GLU A 599 4.93 -13.68 58.53
N HIS A 600 4.93 -12.39 58.21
CA HIS A 600 4.09 -11.41 58.90
C HIS A 600 3.69 -10.26 57.95
N THR A 601 2.39 -9.96 57.90
CA THR A 601 1.78 -8.76 57.26
C THR A 601 1.83 -8.66 55.73
N ASP A 602 0.79 -9.14 55.03
CA ASP A 602 -0.29 -8.28 54.47
C ASP A 602 -1.22 -9.03 53.49
N GLN A 603 -2.15 -9.81 54.06
CA GLN A 603 -3.22 -10.48 53.32
C GLN A 603 -4.32 -9.50 52.89
N ARG A 604 -4.02 -8.66 51.89
CA ARG A 604 -5.03 -7.98 51.05
C ARG A 604 -4.57 -7.61 49.63
N GLN A 605 -3.26 -7.69 49.34
CA GLN A 605 -2.71 -7.41 48.00
C GLN A 605 -2.61 -8.67 47.11
N ILE A 606 -2.48 -9.85 47.72
CA ILE A 606 -1.98 -11.09 47.06
C ILE A 606 -2.95 -11.67 46.01
N SER A 607 -4.26 -11.48 46.14
CA SER A 607 -5.24 -12.03 45.18
C SER A 607 -5.17 -11.37 43.79
N LEU A 608 -4.74 -10.11 43.70
CA LEU A 608 -4.69 -9.36 42.45
C LEU A 608 -3.38 -9.65 41.68
N ASP A 609 -2.26 -9.79 42.38
CA ASP A 609 -0.96 -10.13 41.77
C ASP A 609 -0.92 -11.58 41.26
N GLN A 610 -1.67 -12.51 41.87
CA GLN A 610 -1.69 -13.90 41.40
C GLN A 610 -2.43 -14.05 40.07
N ASP A 611 -3.54 -13.31 39.86
CA ASP A 611 -4.24 -13.27 38.58
C ASP A 611 -3.49 -12.45 37.52
N GLN A 612 -2.82 -11.36 37.89
CA GLN A 612 -1.91 -10.66 36.97
C GLN A 612 -0.71 -11.54 36.58
N SER A 613 -0.12 -12.29 37.50
CA SER A 613 0.93 -13.28 37.22
C SER A 613 0.42 -14.42 36.33
N SER A 614 -0.81 -14.88 36.54
CA SER A 614 -1.48 -15.87 35.69
C SER A 614 -1.70 -15.35 34.27
N MET A 615 -2.26 -14.14 34.14
CA MET A 615 -2.49 -13.47 32.85
C MET A 615 -1.17 -13.19 32.11
N LEU A 616 -0.13 -12.74 32.81
CA LEU A 616 1.20 -12.53 32.24
C LEU A 616 1.87 -13.86 31.83
N LYS A 617 1.66 -14.96 32.56
CA LYS A 617 2.10 -16.31 32.14
C LYS A 617 1.34 -16.76 30.89
N VAL A 618 0.03 -16.49 30.78
CA VAL A 618 -0.75 -16.78 29.57
C VAL A 618 -0.25 -15.95 28.38
N ILE A 619 -0.01 -14.64 28.57
CA ILE A 619 0.53 -13.75 27.52
C ILE A 619 1.95 -14.16 27.10
N CYS A 620 2.83 -14.53 28.05
CA CYS A 620 4.15 -15.08 27.73
C CYS A 620 4.04 -16.40 26.95
N ASN A 621 3.19 -17.34 27.38
CA ASN A 621 2.96 -18.59 26.66
C ASN A 621 2.34 -18.36 25.26
N GLN A 622 1.47 -17.37 25.08
CA GLN A 622 0.94 -16.98 23.77
C GLN A 622 2.03 -16.37 22.90
N ARG A 623 2.77 -15.36 23.40
CA ARG A 623 3.91 -14.73 22.73
C ARG A 623 4.96 -15.77 22.29
N ASP A 624 5.25 -16.74 23.16
CA ASP A 624 6.27 -17.74 22.90
C ASP A 624 5.76 -18.82 21.91
N ARG A 625 4.46 -19.13 21.90
CA ARG A 625 3.80 -19.86 20.80
C ARG A 625 3.86 -19.09 19.48
N PHE A 626 3.60 -17.79 19.48
CA PHE A 626 3.71 -16.95 18.27
C PHE A 626 5.16 -16.87 17.77
N ARG A 627 6.15 -16.72 18.67
CA ARG A 627 7.58 -16.79 18.31
C ARG A 627 7.99 -18.16 17.78
N ASN A 628 7.47 -19.26 18.36
CA ASN A 628 7.78 -20.59 17.84
C ASN A 628 7.16 -20.79 16.45
N ARG A 629 5.89 -20.40 16.25
CA ARG A 629 5.21 -20.49 14.96
C ARG A 629 5.80 -19.56 13.90
N LEU A 630 6.30 -18.39 14.29
CA LEU A 630 7.06 -17.49 13.41
C LEU A 630 8.35 -18.18 12.95
N ARG A 631 9.16 -18.68 13.90
CA ARG A 631 10.40 -19.42 13.62
C ARG A 631 10.16 -20.69 12.79
N GLU A 632 9.08 -21.43 13.05
CA GLU A 632 8.64 -22.56 12.22
C GLU A 632 8.32 -22.09 10.79
N THR A 633 7.56 -20.99 10.60
CA THR A 633 7.28 -20.47 9.26
C THR A 633 8.49 -19.88 8.55
N GLU A 634 9.44 -19.27 9.27
CA GLU A 634 10.72 -18.80 8.72
C GLU A 634 11.59 -19.97 8.26
N GLU A 635 11.62 -21.06 9.03
CA GLU A 635 12.31 -22.30 8.69
C GLU A 635 11.62 -23.05 7.53
N GLU A 636 10.29 -23.10 7.49
CA GLU A 636 9.53 -23.58 6.32
C GLU A 636 9.85 -22.76 5.07
N ILE A 637 9.92 -21.43 5.17
CA ILE A 637 10.32 -20.54 4.07
C ILE A 637 11.78 -20.81 3.66
N ARG A 638 12.68 -21.05 4.61
CA ARG A 638 14.08 -21.40 4.34
C ARG A 638 14.17 -22.72 3.57
N GLN A 639 13.46 -23.76 4.03
CA GLN A 639 13.40 -25.08 3.38
C GLN A 639 12.70 -25.03 2.01
N LEU A 640 11.67 -24.20 1.83
CA LEU A 640 11.03 -24.00 0.53
C LEU A 640 11.96 -23.29 -0.45
N LYS A 641 12.70 -22.25 -0.01
CA LYS A 641 13.74 -21.61 -0.83
C LYS A 641 14.87 -22.57 -1.20
N GLU A 642 15.30 -23.41 -0.26
CA GLU A 642 16.30 -24.46 -0.49
C GLU A 642 15.80 -25.49 -1.52
N LYS A 643 14.56 -25.98 -1.37
CA LYS A 643 13.90 -26.87 -2.35
C LYS A 643 13.76 -26.22 -3.73
N ILE A 644 13.38 -24.94 -3.81
CA ILE A 644 13.34 -24.20 -5.08
C ILE A 644 14.74 -24.11 -5.71
N GLY A 645 15.78 -23.89 -4.91
CA GLY A 645 17.17 -23.91 -5.37
C GLY A 645 17.58 -25.27 -5.96
N VAL A 646 17.32 -26.36 -5.22
CA VAL A 646 17.61 -27.74 -5.67
C VAL A 646 16.82 -28.07 -6.93
N LEU A 647 15.51 -27.84 -6.96
CA LEU A 647 14.66 -28.08 -8.13
C LEU A 647 15.08 -27.24 -9.34
N THR A 648 15.58 -26.03 -9.15
CA THR A 648 16.13 -25.20 -10.24
C THR A 648 17.41 -25.83 -10.81
N VAL A 649 18.31 -26.31 -9.96
CA VAL A 649 19.54 -27.02 -10.39
C VAL A 649 19.21 -28.34 -11.09
N GLU A 650 18.23 -29.11 -10.59
CA GLU A 650 17.75 -30.33 -11.23
C GLU A 650 17.07 -30.05 -12.57
N LEU A 651 16.31 -28.96 -12.68
CA LEU A 651 15.66 -28.53 -13.92
C LEU A 651 16.68 -28.06 -14.97
N GLU A 652 17.74 -27.33 -14.59
CA GLU A 652 18.83 -26.99 -15.51
C GLU A 652 19.67 -28.22 -15.90
N LYS A 653 19.92 -29.14 -14.96
CA LYS A 653 20.57 -30.43 -15.27
C LYS A 653 19.73 -31.27 -16.23
N SER A 654 18.42 -31.37 -15.99
CA SER A 654 17.47 -32.06 -16.86
C SER A 654 17.38 -31.41 -18.24
N LYS A 655 17.35 -30.07 -18.36
CA LYS A 655 17.48 -29.38 -19.64
C LYS A 655 18.77 -29.74 -20.37
N ALA A 656 19.92 -29.72 -19.68
CA ALA A 656 21.21 -30.05 -20.27
C ALA A 656 21.27 -31.53 -20.73
N ASP A 657 20.72 -32.45 -19.95
CA ASP A 657 20.65 -33.86 -20.31
C ASP A 657 19.63 -34.13 -21.42
N ASN A 658 18.52 -33.37 -21.49
CA ASN A 658 17.57 -33.38 -22.62
C ASN A 658 18.20 -32.86 -23.92
N VAL A 659 19.05 -31.81 -23.87
CA VAL A 659 19.82 -31.35 -25.05
C VAL A 659 20.82 -32.43 -25.51
N LYS A 660 21.48 -33.12 -24.57
CA LYS A 660 22.36 -34.27 -24.90
C LYS A 660 21.56 -35.45 -25.48
N LEU A 661 20.37 -35.74 -24.95
CA LEU A 661 19.48 -36.78 -25.46
C LEU A 661 18.99 -36.43 -26.87
N TYR A 662 18.60 -35.17 -27.11
CA TYR A 662 18.28 -34.69 -28.46
C TYR A 662 19.45 -34.89 -29.42
N GLY A 663 20.68 -34.54 -29.00
CA GLY A 663 21.89 -34.81 -29.76
C GLY A 663 22.15 -36.29 -30.05
N LYS A 664 21.86 -37.19 -29.10
CA LYS A 664 21.93 -38.65 -29.31
C LYS A 664 20.85 -39.16 -30.25
N ILE A 665 19.61 -38.67 -30.12
CA ILE A 665 18.49 -39.02 -31.00
C ILE A 665 18.80 -38.57 -32.42
N ARG A 666 19.28 -37.33 -32.62
CA ARG A 666 19.73 -36.82 -33.92
C ARG A 666 20.87 -37.65 -34.49
N TYR A 667 21.91 -37.96 -33.71
CA TYR A 667 23.02 -38.81 -34.16
C TYR A 667 22.55 -40.22 -34.58
N VAL A 668 21.61 -40.82 -33.84
CA VAL A 668 21.02 -42.12 -34.19
C VAL A 668 20.11 -42.01 -35.41
N GLN A 669 19.34 -40.93 -35.57
CA GLN A 669 18.55 -40.65 -36.77
C GLN A 669 19.44 -40.48 -38.00
N ASP A 670 20.48 -39.64 -37.92
CA ASP A 670 21.43 -39.41 -39.01
C ASP A 670 22.16 -40.72 -39.39
N TYR A 671 22.61 -41.52 -38.42
CA TYR A 671 23.24 -42.83 -38.66
C TYR A 671 22.25 -43.89 -39.22
N ASN A 672 20.96 -43.79 -38.90
CA ASN A 672 19.93 -44.65 -39.47
C ASN A 672 19.53 -44.20 -40.89
N ILE A 673 19.50 -42.88 -41.15
CA ILE A 673 19.34 -42.29 -42.49
C ILE A 673 20.50 -42.73 -43.38
N GLU A 674 21.74 -42.70 -42.88
CA GLU A 674 22.93 -43.18 -43.61
C GLU A 674 22.81 -44.67 -44.02
N LYS A 675 22.24 -45.52 -43.15
CA LYS A 675 21.88 -46.91 -43.51
C LYS A 675 20.75 -47.01 -44.54
N VAL A 676 19.75 -46.13 -44.48
CA VAL A 676 18.58 -46.17 -45.39
C VAL A 676 18.91 -45.59 -46.78
N VAL A 677 19.89 -44.68 -46.92
CA VAL A 677 20.33 -44.13 -48.21
C VAL A 677 20.88 -45.20 -49.16
N SER A 678 21.26 -46.39 -48.67
CA SER A 678 21.61 -47.55 -49.51
C SER A 678 20.42 -48.28 -50.16
N ARG A 679 19.17 -47.88 -49.87
CA ARG A 679 17.95 -48.40 -50.53
C ARG A 679 17.00 -47.24 -50.88
N GLY A 680 17.17 -46.71 -52.09
CA GLY A 680 16.49 -45.50 -52.51
C GLY A 680 14.97 -45.63 -52.69
N SER A 681 14.22 -44.69 -52.08
CA SER A 681 13.09 -44.00 -52.73
C SER A 681 12.69 -42.79 -51.90
N LYS A 682 12.75 -41.61 -52.49
CA LYS A 682 12.40 -40.34 -51.85
C LYS A 682 10.90 -40.05 -52.10
N LYS A 683 10.06 -40.24 -51.09
CA LYS A 683 8.68 -39.72 -51.09
C LYS A 683 8.45 -38.90 -49.82
N TYR A 684 7.89 -37.72 -50.00
CA TYR A 684 7.53 -36.81 -48.91
C TYR A 684 6.42 -37.45 -48.07
N ALA A 685 6.73 -37.73 -46.81
CA ALA A 685 5.77 -37.97 -45.75
C ALA A 685 6.07 -36.93 -44.65
N GLU A 686 5.43 -35.76 -44.75
CA GLU A 686 5.26 -34.88 -43.60
C GLU A 686 4.19 -35.53 -42.72
N ASP A 687 4.64 -36.14 -41.63
CA ASP A 687 3.77 -36.94 -40.77
C ASP A 687 2.96 -36.03 -39.84
N LEU A 688 1.63 -36.20 -39.86
CA LEU A 688 0.67 -35.18 -39.44
C LEU A 688 0.28 -35.32 -37.95
N GLU A 689 1.25 -35.61 -37.07
CA GLU A 689 0.98 -35.97 -35.66
C GLU A 689 1.96 -35.35 -34.63
N SER A 690 2.49 -34.14 -34.88
CA SER A 690 3.41 -33.44 -33.96
C SER A 690 2.91 -32.04 -33.54
N GLY A 691 1.63 -31.94 -33.16
CA GLY A 691 1.01 -30.65 -32.77
C GLY A 691 1.40 -30.10 -31.39
N PHE A 692 2.06 -30.90 -30.55
CA PHE A 692 2.41 -30.51 -29.16
C PHE A 692 3.86 -30.86 -28.77
N THR A 693 4.44 -31.88 -29.40
CA THR A 693 5.85 -32.26 -29.22
C THR A 693 6.81 -31.37 -30.01
N SER A 694 6.39 -30.86 -31.18
CA SER A 694 7.19 -29.97 -32.04
C SER A 694 7.71 -28.71 -31.33
N ASP A 695 6.95 -28.09 -30.43
CA ASP A 695 7.40 -26.87 -29.75
C ASP A 695 8.48 -27.13 -28.69
N VAL A 696 8.39 -28.29 -28.02
CA VAL A 696 9.41 -28.74 -27.07
C VAL A 696 10.66 -29.18 -27.83
N GLU A 697 10.47 -29.97 -28.90
CA GLU A 697 11.56 -30.45 -29.74
C GLU A 697 12.28 -29.31 -30.46
N SER A 698 11.57 -28.37 -31.08
CA SER A 698 12.15 -27.22 -31.78
C SER A 698 12.91 -26.28 -30.83
N LYS A 699 12.45 -26.13 -29.58
CA LYS A 699 13.17 -25.39 -28.54
C LYS A 699 14.51 -26.05 -28.20
N TYR A 700 14.54 -27.36 -27.97
CA TYR A 700 15.79 -28.08 -27.68
C TYR A 700 16.69 -28.23 -28.93
N LYS A 701 16.10 -28.38 -30.12
CA LYS A 701 16.79 -28.34 -31.42
C LYS A 701 17.51 -27.02 -31.63
N LYS A 702 16.83 -25.89 -31.39
CA LYS A 702 17.44 -24.56 -31.52
C LYS A 702 18.60 -24.37 -30.55
N ILE A 703 18.43 -24.76 -29.28
CA ILE A 703 19.49 -24.70 -28.26
C ILE A 703 20.70 -25.56 -28.70
N TYR A 704 20.44 -26.77 -29.20
CA TYR A 704 21.48 -27.68 -29.71
C TYR A 704 22.20 -27.13 -30.96
N GLU A 705 21.48 -26.54 -31.91
CA GLU A 705 22.06 -25.95 -33.13
C GLU A 705 22.85 -24.66 -32.85
N ASP A 706 22.40 -23.84 -31.89
CA ASP A 706 23.12 -22.65 -31.42
C ASP A 706 24.41 -23.02 -30.66
N ASP A 707 24.41 -24.10 -29.86
CA ASP A 707 25.59 -24.57 -29.11
C ASP A 707 26.62 -25.31 -29.98
N ILE A 708 26.20 -26.02 -31.03
CA ILE A 708 27.10 -26.77 -31.92
C ILE A 708 27.72 -25.91 -33.02
N ASN A 709 27.07 -24.85 -33.45
CA ASN A 709 27.60 -24.02 -34.54
C ASN A 709 28.85 -23.24 -34.07
N PRO A 710 30.07 -23.60 -34.54
CA PRO A 710 31.29 -22.98 -34.05
C PRO A 710 31.35 -21.50 -34.41
N PHE A 711 30.70 -21.08 -35.51
CA PHE A 711 30.60 -19.68 -35.90
C PHE A 711 29.56 -18.89 -35.10
N ALA A 712 28.52 -19.54 -34.55
CA ALA A 712 27.59 -18.90 -33.62
C ALA A 712 28.26 -18.64 -32.27
N ALA A 713 28.93 -19.65 -31.71
CA ALA A 713 29.73 -19.52 -30.50
C ALA A 713 30.87 -18.51 -30.66
N PHE A 714 31.61 -18.56 -31.79
CA PHE A 714 32.68 -17.62 -32.10
C PHE A 714 32.18 -16.20 -32.32
N SER A 715 31.13 -15.97 -33.12
CA SER A 715 30.59 -14.61 -33.34
C SER A 715 29.87 -14.02 -32.12
N LYS A 716 29.34 -14.85 -31.21
CA LYS A 716 28.88 -14.41 -29.89
C LYS A 716 30.07 -13.95 -29.05
N LYS A 717 31.12 -14.78 -28.95
CA LYS A 717 32.35 -14.47 -28.21
C LYS A 717 33.09 -13.25 -28.78
N GLU A 718 33.15 -13.10 -30.11
CA GLU A 718 33.72 -11.94 -30.79
C GLU A 718 32.91 -10.68 -30.50
N ARG A 719 31.57 -10.72 -30.62
CA ARG A 719 30.73 -9.58 -30.24
C ARG A 719 30.93 -9.19 -28.78
N ASP A 720 31.00 -10.16 -27.86
CA ASP A 720 31.25 -9.91 -26.44
C ASP A 720 32.66 -9.35 -26.16
N GLN A 721 33.66 -9.77 -26.95
CA GLN A 721 35.02 -9.23 -26.93
C GLN A 721 35.03 -7.77 -27.42
N ARG A 722 34.42 -7.48 -28.58
CA ARG A 722 34.23 -6.12 -29.10
C ARG A 722 33.45 -5.24 -28.12
N TYR A 723 32.44 -5.77 -27.43
CA TYR A 723 31.71 -5.05 -26.38
C TYR A 723 32.57 -4.68 -25.17
N LYS A 724 33.63 -5.45 -24.89
CA LYS A 724 34.63 -5.14 -23.85
C LYS A 724 35.71 -4.17 -24.34
N GLU A 725 36.07 -4.23 -25.62
CA GLU A 725 37.07 -3.35 -26.27
C GLU A 725 36.51 -1.95 -26.62
N LEU A 726 35.20 -1.78 -26.74
CA LEU A 726 34.55 -0.48 -26.94
C LEU A 726 34.80 0.47 -25.77
N GLY A 727 35.31 1.66 -26.07
CA GLY A 727 35.50 2.74 -25.10
C GLY A 727 34.19 3.18 -24.45
N PHE A 728 34.28 3.79 -23.27
CA PHE A 728 33.12 4.20 -22.46
C PHE A 728 32.09 5.04 -23.25
N ARG A 729 32.56 5.95 -24.11
CA ARG A 729 31.72 6.78 -24.98
C ARG A 729 30.95 5.95 -26.02
N ASP A 730 31.63 5.05 -26.72
CA ASP A 730 31.00 4.20 -27.74
C ASP A 730 30.03 3.19 -27.12
N ARG A 731 30.33 2.69 -25.90
CA ARG A 731 29.41 1.83 -25.15
C ARG A 731 28.12 2.56 -24.79
N ILE A 732 28.20 3.84 -24.40
CA ILE A 732 27.00 4.68 -24.18
C ILE A 732 26.26 4.87 -25.51
N THR A 733 26.95 5.27 -26.59
CA THR A 733 26.31 5.49 -27.90
C THR A 733 25.62 4.23 -28.45
N LEU A 734 26.23 3.05 -28.31
CA LEU A 734 25.62 1.77 -28.70
C LEU A 734 24.49 1.32 -27.76
N SER A 735 24.56 1.67 -26.47
CA SER A 735 23.45 1.46 -25.52
C SER A 735 22.25 2.32 -25.88
N SER A 736 22.44 3.64 -26.04
CA SER A 736 21.42 4.59 -26.48
C SER A 736 20.86 4.23 -27.85
N GLY A 737 21.72 3.85 -28.81
CA GLY A 737 21.31 3.39 -30.13
C GLY A 737 20.43 2.12 -30.07
N ARG A 738 20.83 1.11 -29.29
CA ARG A 738 20.00 -0.09 -29.09
C ARG A 738 18.69 0.19 -28.36
N PHE A 739 18.69 1.10 -27.39
CA PHE A 739 17.48 1.52 -26.70
C PHE A 739 16.50 2.21 -27.67
N LEU A 740 16.99 3.15 -28.48
CA LEU A 740 16.19 3.87 -29.47
C LEU A 740 15.66 2.96 -30.58
N LEU A 741 16.47 2.04 -31.13
CA LEU A 741 16.01 1.13 -32.19
C LEU A 741 15.21 -0.08 -31.68
N GLY A 742 15.50 -0.57 -30.47
CA GLY A 742 14.91 -1.79 -29.91
C GLY A 742 13.46 -1.64 -29.46
N ASN A 743 13.05 -0.46 -29.02
CA ASN A 743 11.68 -0.21 -28.55
C ASN A 743 10.86 0.53 -29.63
N LYS A 744 9.66 0.03 -29.97
CA LYS A 744 8.74 0.67 -30.92
C LYS A 744 8.38 2.11 -30.49
N TYR A 745 8.19 2.34 -29.19
CA TYR A 745 7.85 3.67 -28.67
C TYR A 745 9.04 4.64 -28.72
N ALA A 746 10.27 4.15 -28.48
CA ALA A 746 11.47 4.98 -28.55
C ALA A 746 11.78 5.44 -29.99
N ARG A 747 11.52 4.58 -30.99
CA ARG A 747 11.58 4.98 -32.41
C ARG A 747 10.58 6.07 -32.76
N THR A 748 9.32 5.92 -32.33
CA THR A 748 8.26 6.92 -32.54
C THR A 748 8.60 8.25 -31.84
N PHE A 749 9.09 8.20 -30.61
CA PHE A 749 9.53 9.38 -29.87
C PHE A 749 10.68 10.11 -30.57
N ALA A 750 11.73 9.39 -30.99
CA ALA A 750 12.86 9.98 -31.72
C ALA A 750 12.43 10.61 -33.06
N PHE A 751 11.49 9.99 -33.77
CA PHE A 751 10.90 10.54 -34.99
C PHE A 751 10.20 11.88 -34.74
N PHE A 752 9.27 11.94 -33.77
CA PHE A 752 8.61 13.20 -33.42
C PHE A 752 9.56 14.25 -32.83
N TYR A 753 10.56 13.84 -32.06
CA TYR A 753 11.60 14.74 -31.54
C TYR A 753 12.41 15.37 -32.68
N THR A 754 12.84 14.59 -33.67
CA THR A 754 13.55 15.14 -34.84
C THR A 754 12.67 16.08 -35.66
N ILE A 755 11.39 15.75 -35.88
CA ILE A 755 10.44 16.66 -36.55
C ILE A 755 10.24 17.96 -35.76
N GLY A 756 10.03 17.87 -34.45
CA GLY A 756 9.89 19.05 -33.58
C GLY A 756 11.14 19.94 -33.60
N LEU A 757 12.32 19.35 -33.62
CA LEU A 757 13.59 20.09 -33.74
C LEU A 757 13.73 20.76 -35.12
N HIS A 758 13.29 20.12 -36.21
CA HIS A 758 13.26 20.77 -37.52
C HIS A 758 12.26 21.94 -37.54
N ILE A 759 11.05 21.78 -37.00
CA ILE A 759 10.05 22.86 -36.88
C ILE A 759 10.61 24.02 -36.05
N LEU A 760 11.30 23.74 -34.94
CA LEU A 760 11.96 24.75 -34.11
C LEU A 760 13.03 25.53 -34.89
N VAL A 761 13.91 24.83 -35.61
CA VAL A 761 14.97 25.44 -36.43
C VAL A 761 14.35 26.27 -37.56
N PHE A 762 13.36 25.75 -38.28
CA PHE A 762 12.63 26.50 -39.31
C PHE A 762 11.92 27.74 -38.74
N THR A 763 11.33 27.65 -37.55
CA THR A 763 10.68 28.78 -36.88
C THR A 763 11.70 29.84 -36.45
N CYS A 764 12.87 29.43 -35.97
CA CYS A 764 13.98 30.31 -35.60
C CYS A 764 14.55 31.04 -36.83
N LEU A 765 14.82 30.31 -37.92
CA LEU A 765 15.25 30.87 -39.20
C LEU A 765 14.19 31.79 -39.81
N TYR A 766 12.90 31.42 -39.75
CA TYR A 766 11.80 32.25 -40.20
C TYR A 766 11.74 33.57 -39.41
N ARG A 767 11.83 33.51 -38.07
CA ARG A 767 11.88 34.70 -37.20
C ARG A 767 13.10 35.58 -37.50
N MET A 768 14.28 35.00 -37.68
CA MET A 768 15.48 35.75 -38.11
C MET A 768 15.29 36.40 -39.49
N SER A 769 14.69 35.69 -40.46
CA SER A 769 14.42 36.24 -41.80
C SER A 769 13.38 37.37 -41.77
N ALA A 770 12.35 37.25 -40.93
CA ALA A 770 11.33 38.27 -40.76
C ALA A 770 11.89 39.53 -40.08
N LEU A 771 12.77 39.38 -39.09
CA LEU A 771 13.52 40.48 -38.50
C LEU A 771 14.47 41.14 -39.51
N SER A 772 15.14 40.35 -40.35
CA SER A 772 15.97 40.87 -41.45
C SER A 772 15.18 41.60 -42.53
N TYR A 773 13.90 41.23 -42.76
CA TYR A 773 13.01 41.94 -43.68
C TYR A 773 12.51 43.26 -43.08
N LEU A 774 12.18 43.28 -41.78
CA LEU A 774 11.82 44.49 -41.05
C LEU A 774 13.00 45.48 -40.91
N SER A 775 14.23 44.98 -40.86
CA SER A 775 15.45 45.80 -40.87
C SER A 775 15.75 46.46 -42.22
N ASN A 776 15.10 46.03 -43.31
CA ASN A 776 15.33 46.51 -44.68
C ASN A 776 14.06 47.16 -45.28
N GLY A 777 13.29 47.88 -44.46
CA GLY A 777 12.34 48.90 -44.91
C GLY A 777 13.09 50.13 -45.48
N PRO A 778 12.47 50.94 -46.35
CA PRO A 778 13.21 51.82 -47.25
C PRO A 778 13.83 53.03 -46.53
N GLU A 779 15.16 53.10 -46.50
CA GLU A 779 15.85 54.39 -46.29
C GLU A 779 15.72 55.26 -47.53
N GLU A 780 15.20 56.48 -47.34
CA GLU A 780 15.22 57.51 -48.38
C GLU A 780 16.66 57.96 -48.66
N PHE A 781 16.93 58.20 -49.94
CA PHE A 781 18.16 58.79 -50.44
C PHE A 781 18.48 60.14 -49.76
N LEU A 782 19.57 60.21 -48.98
CA LEU A 782 20.32 61.45 -48.80
C LEU A 782 21.81 61.23 -49.03
N VAL A 783 22.34 61.98 -50.00
CA VAL A 783 23.71 61.95 -50.48
C VAL A 783 24.66 62.59 -49.47
N GLY A 784 25.79 61.94 -49.18
CA GLY A 784 26.82 62.47 -48.29
C GLY A 784 28.16 61.74 -48.43
N GLU A 785 28.91 62.03 -49.49
CA GLU A 785 30.26 61.50 -49.67
C GLU A 785 31.19 61.89 -48.50
N LYS A 786 31.99 60.93 -48.02
CA LYS A 786 33.42 61.13 -47.72
C LYS A 786 34.16 59.81 -47.55
N ASN A 787 34.95 59.45 -48.57
CA ASN A 787 36.00 58.45 -48.44
C ASN A 787 37.05 58.91 -47.43
N VAL A 788 37.47 58.02 -46.53
CA VAL A 788 38.83 58.03 -45.96
C VAL A 788 39.31 56.59 -45.91
N ASP A 789 40.40 56.31 -46.63
CA ASP A 789 40.99 54.99 -46.76
C ASP A 789 41.58 54.44 -45.45
N LEU A 790 41.65 53.10 -45.38
CA LEU A 790 42.47 52.38 -44.41
C LEU A 790 43.96 52.74 -44.57
N PRO A 791 44.75 52.49 -43.52
CA PRO A 791 45.95 51.68 -43.74
C PRO A 791 45.91 50.36 -42.98
N ARG A 792 46.27 49.28 -43.69
CA ARG A 792 46.54 47.96 -43.11
C ARG A 792 47.92 47.94 -42.45
N GLY A 793 48.09 47.08 -41.45
CA GLY A 793 49.37 46.40 -41.22
C GLY A 793 49.91 46.45 -39.80
N LEU A 794 49.57 45.45 -38.98
CA LEU A 794 50.45 44.29 -38.74
C LEU A 794 49.64 43.08 -38.25
#